data_AF-A0A1H7ITZ8-F1
#
_entry.id   AF-A0A1H7ITZ8-F1
#
_cell.length_a   1.000
_cell.length_b   1.000
_cell.length_c   1.000
_cell.angle_alpha   90.00
_cell.angle_beta   90.00
_cell.angle_gamma   90.00
#
_symmetry.space_group_name_H-M   'P 1'
#
loop_
_entity.id
_entity.type
_entity.pdbx_description
1 polymer ?
#
loop_
_entity_poly.entity_id
_entity_poly.type
_entity_poly.pdbx_seq_one_letter_code
_entity_poly.pdbx_strand_id
1 'polypeptide(L)'
;MRILSKSIKKTIIAMSLVTGILSGSIMPNTSSSIITASANTGSVEHRLHYYFLQTDAERACYDAIIESAKNPLPIGTNIYRMSNEDKIKYGIELPEGADSPTPIGIAHNAVEADYPEIMEYIRYGFEAVDVWHDDENYTSYMVAKIRDNNNYSIWDNQIKSKIATMKSAIVSAGLYDPQDIPKSVLNIHDYYVKQLEYDTAGQFNGDWGADCRTAYGALVQGKAVCVGYSRGYKCLLDAFGIDCAIVSGTSNGAGHEWNVVKIGDDWYEQDLTWADTEDLTGSVDHSYFNRTTSDYANKLKKKHVRNSTGLDSYIPLATGTTYTYTYIAKGVSDADYVEATDVRFNETSGILLYVGDSMKLDVTVTPANATESPEFRILGDDYSTLSDFCTVENGVITAHRAGEGSIEVHIGRTWGNHRLLEVRERPVTTDNISDAEQGNTSNSSTSTDNSGNTSTPATGDSTTTPSSDNGNSGSSTAPAPSTGGSGSVQPSSGGNGGSSNGPGTTGGSEQPSGNAQQGSGLSAGNQTSGNSGKVTPSDITDATNNTDTAEVSKNKEPEKTVAEKTAVVARASEFTVNNLMFKVTSDSTAEFESSTGSSTKTVSVPSNVTDENGNSYVITRISSGAFKNNRKLTKVTIPSTVKQIGAGAFYGCTNLKTVTINVSADGDIKIDKNAFKKLKKGSVIKVKGCKGKVKKKVVKAIEKRIDKKRTKVK
;
A
#
# COMPACT_ATOMS: atom_id res chain seq x y z
N MET A 1 10.54 19.84 -59.10
CA MET A 1 10.45 21.21 -58.54
C MET A 1 9.20 21.30 -57.69
N ARG A 2 9.24 21.95 -56.51
CA ARG A 2 8.12 22.24 -55.58
C ARG A 2 7.43 20.97 -55.02
N ILE A 3 7.22 20.72 -53.71
CA ILE A 3 7.04 21.51 -52.47
C ILE A 3 5.61 22.08 -52.28
N LEU A 4 4.94 21.62 -51.20
CA LEU A 4 3.69 22.09 -50.56
C LEU A 4 2.37 21.88 -51.35
N SER A 5 1.18 21.64 -50.74
CA SER A 5 0.83 21.44 -49.31
C SER A 5 -0.54 20.75 -49.08
N LYS A 6 -0.67 20.08 -47.92
CA LYS A 6 -1.84 19.93 -47.01
C LYS A 6 -3.28 20.19 -47.52
N SER A 7 -4.25 19.29 -47.23
CA SER A 7 -5.32 19.48 -46.19
C SER A 7 -6.70 18.79 -46.42
N ILE A 8 -7.14 18.01 -45.41
CA ILE A 8 -8.45 18.11 -44.69
C ILE A 8 -9.77 17.47 -45.24
N LYS A 9 -10.16 16.38 -44.54
CA LYS A 9 -11.50 16.00 -43.96
C LYS A 9 -12.68 15.38 -44.77
N LYS A 10 -13.32 14.43 -44.06
CA LYS A 10 -14.76 14.04 -43.94
C LYS A 10 -15.39 12.91 -44.81
N THR A 11 -15.45 11.72 -44.21
CA THR A 11 -16.67 11.00 -43.76
C THR A 11 -17.87 10.79 -44.70
N ILE A 12 -18.31 9.53 -44.85
CA ILE A 12 -19.73 9.10 -44.97
C ILE A 12 -19.88 7.63 -44.49
N ILE A 13 -21.10 7.22 -44.13
CA ILE A 13 -21.46 5.93 -43.50
C ILE A 13 -22.44 5.15 -44.40
N ALA A 14 -22.35 3.81 -44.46
CA ALA A 14 -23.47 2.94 -44.87
C ALA A 14 -23.31 1.50 -44.34
N MET A 15 -24.44 0.85 -44.00
CA MET A 15 -24.53 -0.57 -43.60
C MET A 15 -25.07 -1.43 -44.75
N SER A 16 -24.86 -2.76 -44.70
CA SER A 16 -25.68 -3.76 -45.41
C SER A 16 -25.56 -5.13 -44.74
N LEU A 17 -26.61 -5.97 -44.80
CA LEU A 17 -26.79 -7.14 -43.92
C LEU A 17 -27.65 -8.24 -44.59
N VAL A 18 -27.34 -9.51 -44.29
CA VAL A 18 -28.13 -10.75 -44.49
C VAL A 18 -28.41 -11.28 -45.92
N THR A 19 -27.89 -12.48 -46.21
CA THR A 19 -28.59 -13.72 -46.70
C THR A 19 -27.52 -14.77 -47.06
N GLY A 20 -27.70 -16.10 -46.96
CA GLY A 20 -28.81 -16.95 -46.47
C GLY A 20 -28.28 -18.37 -46.12
N ILE A 21 -29.16 -19.35 -45.87
CA ILE A 21 -28.79 -20.68 -45.30
C ILE A 21 -29.24 -21.83 -46.23
N LEU A 22 -28.41 -22.88 -46.44
CA LEU A 22 -28.75 -24.32 -46.26
C LEU A 22 -27.80 -25.37 -46.93
N SER A 23 -27.65 -26.49 -46.20
CA SER A 23 -27.45 -27.90 -46.62
C SER A 23 -26.17 -28.39 -47.35
N GLY A 24 -25.78 -29.64 -47.05
CA GLY A 24 -24.88 -30.47 -47.88
C GLY A 24 -23.72 -31.17 -47.15
N SER A 25 -23.95 -32.35 -46.56
CA SER A 25 -22.89 -33.18 -45.95
C SER A 25 -22.22 -34.12 -46.96
N ILE A 26 -20.88 -34.22 -46.96
CA ILE A 26 -20.07 -35.35 -47.46
C ILE A 26 -18.67 -35.25 -46.80
N MET A 27 -18.12 -36.38 -46.34
CA MET A 27 -16.74 -36.52 -45.86
C MET A 27 -15.81 -36.95 -47.01
N PRO A 28 -14.52 -36.58 -46.97
CA PRO A 28 -13.52 -37.63 -46.75
C PRO A 28 -12.38 -37.23 -45.78
N ASN A 29 -11.56 -38.22 -45.44
CA ASN A 29 -10.51 -38.18 -44.42
C ASN A 29 -9.24 -37.36 -44.78
N THR A 30 -8.43 -37.13 -43.73
CA THR A 30 -6.97 -36.89 -43.74
C THR A 30 -6.42 -35.67 -44.48
N SER A 31 -6.07 -34.63 -43.71
CA SER A 31 -4.74 -33.99 -43.72
C SER A 31 -4.58 -33.05 -42.52
N SER A 32 -3.36 -32.78 -42.09
CA SER A 32 -3.04 -31.97 -40.90
C SER A 32 -3.58 -30.53 -41.03
N SER A 33 -4.55 -30.17 -40.19
CA SER A 33 -5.05 -28.80 -40.05
C SER A 33 -4.64 -28.22 -38.71
N ILE A 34 -3.60 -27.38 -38.72
CA ILE A 34 -3.31 -26.45 -37.61
C ILE A 34 -4.60 -25.66 -37.35
N ILE A 35 -5.09 -25.65 -36.11
CA ILE A 35 -6.31 -24.92 -35.75
C ILE A 35 -6.00 -23.42 -35.75
N THR A 36 -6.17 -22.78 -36.91
CA THR A 36 -6.20 -21.32 -37.01
C THR A 36 -7.40 -20.81 -36.21
N ALA A 37 -7.15 -19.97 -35.21
CA ALA A 37 -8.18 -19.45 -34.32
C ALA A 37 -9.38 -18.87 -35.10
N SER A 38 -10.58 -19.41 -34.83
CA SER A 38 -11.81 -18.91 -35.44
C SER A 38 -12.17 -17.56 -34.83
N ALA A 39 -12.08 -16.50 -35.64
CA ALA A 39 -12.47 -15.17 -35.22
C ALA A 39 -13.97 -15.08 -34.85
N ASN A 40 -14.30 -14.03 -34.10
CA ASN A 40 -15.64 -13.47 -33.89
C ASN A 40 -16.53 -14.08 -32.78
N THR A 41 -16.03 -14.09 -31.55
CA THR A 41 -16.81 -13.67 -30.37
C THR A 41 -16.32 -12.31 -29.88
N GLY A 42 -17.20 -11.53 -29.24
CA GLY A 42 -16.96 -10.12 -28.87
C GLY A 42 -16.08 -9.90 -27.63
N SER A 43 -14.99 -10.64 -27.50
CA SER A 43 -13.99 -10.50 -26.43
C SER A 43 -12.63 -10.19 -27.03
N VAL A 44 -12.04 -9.05 -26.66
CA VAL A 44 -10.59 -8.84 -26.82
C VAL A 44 -9.92 -9.80 -25.85
N GLU A 45 -9.17 -10.77 -26.35
CA GLU A 45 -8.47 -11.73 -25.50
C GLU A 45 -7.23 -11.06 -24.89
N HIS A 46 -7.35 -10.59 -23.65
CA HIS A 46 -6.27 -9.92 -22.88
C HIS A 46 -5.19 -10.90 -22.38
N ARG A 47 -4.62 -11.65 -23.33
CA ARG A 47 -3.57 -12.66 -23.19
C ARG A 47 -2.17 -12.03 -23.24
N LEU A 48 -1.83 -11.12 -22.33
CA LEU A 48 -0.56 -10.39 -22.42
C LEU A 48 0.65 -11.30 -22.20
N HIS A 49 0.57 -12.22 -21.25
CA HIS A 49 1.65 -13.15 -20.91
C HIS A 49 1.80 -14.28 -21.93
N TYR A 50 0.73 -14.66 -22.63
CA TYR A 50 0.78 -15.63 -23.75
C TYR A 50 1.84 -15.29 -24.81
N TYR A 51 1.95 -14.01 -25.19
CA TYR A 51 2.92 -13.55 -26.20
C TYR A 51 4.37 -13.53 -25.71
N PHE A 52 4.61 -13.84 -24.43
CA PHE A 52 5.93 -13.94 -23.82
C PHE A 52 6.35 -15.39 -23.50
N LEU A 53 5.47 -16.36 -23.74
CA LEU A 53 5.81 -17.78 -23.77
C LEU A 53 6.81 -18.05 -24.90
N GLN A 54 7.85 -18.83 -24.65
CA GLN A 54 8.95 -19.04 -25.59
C GLN A 54 8.64 -20.16 -26.58
N THR A 55 8.22 -21.32 -26.08
CA THR A 55 7.99 -22.52 -26.89
C THR A 55 6.53 -22.71 -27.30
N ASP A 56 6.31 -23.48 -28.37
CA ASP A 56 4.96 -23.89 -28.77
C ASP A 56 4.35 -24.89 -27.76
N ALA A 57 5.19 -25.62 -27.01
CA ALA A 57 4.76 -26.43 -25.88
C ALA A 57 4.15 -25.56 -24.76
N GLU A 58 4.81 -24.47 -24.37
CA GLU A 58 4.25 -23.52 -23.38
C GLU A 58 2.93 -22.90 -23.85
N ARG A 59 2.83 -22.49 -25.13
CA ARG A 59 1.58 -21.97 -25.71
C ARG A 59 0.47 -23.02 -25.71
N ALA A 60 0.76 -24.26 -26.13
CA ALA A 60 -0.20 -25.35 -26.10
C ALA A 60 -0.66 -25.68 -24.67
N CYS A 61 0.24 -25.68 -23.68
CA CYS A 61 -0.14 -25.80 -22.27
C CYS A 61 -1.07 -24.66 -21.83
N TYR A 62 -0.80 -23.40 -22.22
CA TYR A 62 -1.61 -22.24 -21.86
C TYR A 62 -3.04 -22.36 -22.41
N ASP A 63 -3.18 -22.68 -23.70
CA ASP A 63 -4.47 -22.88 -24.33
C ASP A 63 -5.21 -24.09 -23.73
N ALA A 64 -4.50 -25.21 -23.51
CA ALA A 64 -5.07 -26.41 -22.90
C ALA A 64 -5.51 -26.22 -21.43
N ILE A 65 -4.82 -25.38 -20.68
CA ILE A 65 -5.19 -24.96 -19.31
C ILE A 65 -6.52 -24.18 -19.34
N ILE A 66 -6.66 -23.20 -20.25
CA ILE A 66 -7.89 -22.40 -20.38
C ILE A 66 -9.07 -23.24 -20.87
N GLU A 67 -8.87 -24.10 -21.87
CA GLU A 67 -9.94 -24.93 -22.42
C GLU A 67 -10.38 -26.03 -21.43
N SER A 68 -9.45 -26.71 -20.75
CA SER A 68 -9.81 -27.73 -19.75
C SER A 68 -10.53 -27.14 -18.53
N ALA A 69 -10.22 -25.89 -18.14
CA ALA A 69 -10.92 -25.18 -17.07
C ALA A 69 -12.42 -24.91 -17.37
N LYS A 70 -12.86 -25.02 -18.64
CA LYS A 70 -14.29 -24.89 -19.01
C LYS A 70 -15.10 -26.16 -18.71
N ASN A 71 -14.44 -27.31 -18.62
CA ASN A 71 -15.04 -28.61 -18.31
C ASN A 71 -14.14 -29.38 -17.31
N PRO A 72 -13.97 -28.87 -16.07
CA PRO A 72 -13.05 -29.47 -15.10
C PRO A 72 -13.56 -30.83 -14.63
N LEU A 73 -12.62 -31.66 -14.15
CA LEU A 73 -12.93 -32.97 -13.61
C LEU A 73 -13.96 -32.91 -12.46
N PRO A 74 -14.90 -33.86 -12.39
CA PRO A 74 -15.83 -33.98 -11.27
C PRO A 74 -15.12 -34.04 -9.92
N ILE A 75 -15.71 -33.40 -8.91
CA ILE A 75 -15.22 -33.38 -7.53
C ILE A 75 -14.94 -34.81 -7.03
N GLY A 76 -13.75 -35.02 -6.46
CA GLY A 76 -13.30 -36.31 -5.95
C GLY A 76 -12.75 -37.29 -6.99
N THR A 77 -12.68 -36.93 -8.28
CA THR A 77 -12.08 -37.77 -9.33
C THR A 77 -10.64 -38.16 -8.99
N ASN A 78 -10.38 -39.47 -8.92
CA ASN A 78 -9.03 -40.00 -8.79
C ASN A 78 -8.41 -40.19 -10.19
N ILE A 79 -7.62 -39.21 -10.60
CA ILE A 79 -6.93 -39.15 -11.90
C ILE A 79 -6.12 -40.41 -12.25
N TYR A 80 -5.46 -41.05 -11.26
CA TYR A 80 -4.69 -42.29 -11.46
C TYR A 80 -5.58 -43.54 -11.62
N ARG A 81 -6.90 -43.35 -11.67
CA ARG A 81 -7.92 -44.38 -11.90
C ARG A 81 -8.98 -43.96 -12.92
N MET A 82 -8.77 -42.86 -13.66
CA MET A 82 -9.66 -42.47 -14.75
C MET A 82 -9.59 -43.48 -15.91
N SER A 83 -10.73 -43.74 -16.55
CA SER A 83 -10.79 -44.44 -17.83
C SER A 83 -10.09 -43.61 -18.92
N ASN A 84 -9.66 -44.24 -20.03
CA ASN A 84 -9.08 -43.48 -21.13
C ASN A 84 -10.14 -42.59 -21.80
N GLU A 85 -11.39 -43.05 -21.82
CA GLU A 85 -12.57 -42.31 -22.23
C GLU A 85 -12.78 -41.04 -21.40
N ASP A 86 -12.63 -41.10 -20.07
CA ASP A 86 -12.73 -39.91 -19.21
C ASP A 86 -11.53 -38.97 -19.39
N LYS A 87 -10.32 -39.46 -19.65
CA LYS A 87 -9.16 -38.61 -19.97
C LYS A 87 -9.40 -37.79 -21.24
N ILE A 88 -9.89 -38.44 -22.30
CA ILE A 88 -10.22 -37.78 -23.58
C ILE A 88 -11.42 -36.83 -23.44
N LYS A 89 -12.39 -37.16 -22.58
CA LYS A 89 -13.61 -36.37 -22.36
C LYS A 89 -13.41 -35.09 -21.54
N TYR A 90 -12.50 -35.10 -20.57
CA TYR A 90 -12.24 -33.98 -19.66
C TYR A 90 -10.90 -33.28 -19.92
N GLY A 91 -10.03 -33.88 -20.73
CA GLY A 91 -8.70 -33.38 -21.01
C GLY A 91 -8.56 -32.78 -22.40
N ILE A 92 -7.62 -31.85 -22.54
CA ILE A 92 -7.25 -31.24 -23.82
C ILE A 92 -5.91 -31.81 -24.26
N GLU A 93 -5.84 -32.29 -25.51
CA GLU A 93 -4.65 -32.97 -26.05
C GLU A 93 -3.42 -32.05 -26.04
N LEU A 94 -2.29 -32.58 -25.54
CA LEU A 94 -1.01 -31.88 -25.51
C LEU A 94 -0.09 -32.39 -26.64
N PRO A 95 0.65 -31.50 -27.33
CA PRO A 95 1.69 -31.92 -28.26
C PRO A 95 2.90 -32.52 -27.51
N GLU A 96 3.67 -33.35 -28.22
CA GLU A 96 4.86 -34.03 -27.70
C GLU A 96 5.82 -33.07 -26.94
N GLY A 97 6.13 -33.40 -25.68
CA GLY A 97 7.02 -32.63 -24.81
C GLY A 97 6.34 -31.53 -23.97
N ALA A 98 5.08 -31.18 -24.28
CA ALA A 98 4.28 -30.24 -23.48
C ALA A 98 3.67 -30.86 -22.21
N ASP A 99 3.70 -32.20 -22.11
CA ASP A 99 3.38 -32.99 -20.92
C ASP A 99 4.35 -32.75 -19.75
N SER A 100 5.55 -32.22 -20.02
CA SER A 100 6.60 -32.05 -19.02
C SER A 100 6.32 -30.91 -18.02
N PRO A 101 6.81 -30.99 -16.76
CA PRO A 101 6.46 -30.00 -15.72
C PRO A 101 6.89 -28.55 -15.98
N THR A 102 7.83 -28.30 -16.90
CA THR A 102 8.35 -26.96 -17.17
C THR A 102 7.44 -26.12 -18.07
N PRO A 103 7.03 -26.56 -19.28
CA PRO A 103 5.98 -25.91 -20.05
C PRO A 103 4.70 -25.69 -19.26
N ILE A 104 4.22 -26.72 -18.54
CA ILE A 104 3.02 -26.64 -17.70
C ILE A 104 3.16 -25.58 -16.61
N GLY A 105 4.28 -25.54 -15.88
CA GLY A 105 4.51 -24.57 -14.82
C GLY A 105 4.66 -23.12 -15.32
N ILE A 106 5.25 -22.91 -16.50
CA ILE A 106 5.36 -21.59 -17.12
C ILE A 106 3.98 -21.12 -17.60
N ALA A 107 3.23 -21.99 -18.28
CA ALA A 107 1.90 -21.71 -18.78
C ALA A 107 0.88 -21.44 -17.66
N HIS A 108 0.92 -22.22 -16.56
CA HIS A 108 0.11 -22.00 -15.37
C HIS A 108 0.26 -20.57 -14.85
N ASN A 109 1.49 -20.12 -14.63
CA ASN A 109 1.75 -18.79 -14.08
C ASN A 109 1.36 -17.67 -15.07
N ALA A 110 1.39 -17.93 -16.38
CA ALA A 110 0.94 -16.98 -17.39
C ALA A 110 -0.60 -16.88 -17.44
N VAL A 111 -1.32 -18.00 -17.35
CA VAL A 111 -2.79 -17.98 -17.21
C VAL A 111 -3.20 -17.38 -15.87
N GLU A 112 -2.43 -17.54 -14.78
CA GLU A 112 -2.71 -16.86 -13.50
C GLU A 112 -2.57 -15.34 -13.59
N ALA A 113 -1.66 -14.83 -14.42
CA ALA A 113 -1.44 -13.39 -14.59
C ALA A 113 -2.38 -12.74 -15.64
N ASP A 114 -2.83 -13.51 -16.64
CA ASP A 114 -3.80 -13.05 -17.65
C ASP A 114 -5.27 -13.30 -17.25
N TYR A 115 -5.56 -14.34 -16.47
CA TYR A 115 -6.89 -14.79 -16.05
C TYR A 115 -6.88 -15.29 -14.58
N PRO A 116 -6.59 -14.42 -13.59
CA PRO A 116 -6.48 -14.82 -12.19
C PRO A 116 -7.76 -15.46 -11.65
N GLU A 117 -8.93 -15.04 -12.15
CA GLU A 117 -10.21 -15.62 -11.74
C GLU A 117 -10.32 -17.10 -12.10
N ILE A 118 -9.84 -17.51 -13.30
CA ILE A 118 -9.82 -18.93 -13.71
C ILE A 118 -8.97 -19.74 -12.74
N MET A 119 -7.77 -19.26 -12.42
CA MET A 119 -6.84 -19.95 -11.54
C MET A 119 -7.34 -20.03 -10.09
N GLU A 120 -8.02 -19.00 -9.60
CA GLU A 120 -8.60 -19.00 -8.25
C GLU A 120 -9.70 -20.05 -8.06
N TYR A 121 -10.42 -20.44 -9.13
CA TYR A 121 -11.44 -21.48 -9.06
C TYR A 121 -10.89 -22.90 -8.84
N ILE A 122 -9.67 -23.19 -9.31
CA ILE A 122 -9.02 -24.50 -9.18
C ILE A 122 -7.82 -24.52 -8.23
N ARG A 123 -7.29 -23.34 -7.87
CA ARG A 123 -6.18 -22.98 -6.97
C ARG A 123 -4.82 -23.64 -7.19
N TYR A 124 -4.74 -24.94 -7.45
CA TYR A 124 -3.52 -25.71 -7.77
C TYR A 124 -3.81 -26.92 -8.68
N GLY A 125 -4.78 -26.76 -9.60
CA GLY A 125 -5.56 -27.87 -10.16
C GLY A 125 -5.32 -28.21 -11.63
N PHE A 126 -4.07 -28.46 -12.05
CA PHE A 126 -3.76 -28.96 -13.40
C PHE A 126 -2.80 -30.14 -13.34
N GLU A 127 -3.00 -31.14 -14.20
CA GLU A 127 -2.15 -32.32 -14.32
C GLU A 127 -2.22 -32.86 -15.77
N ALA A 128 -1.10 -33.34 -16.32
CA ALA A 128 -1.10 -34.12 -17.55
C ALA A 128 -1.46 -35.57 -17.23
N VAL A 129 -2.30 -36.21 -18.05
CA VAL A 129 -2.71 -37.61 -17.90
C VAL A 129 -2.62 -38.36 -19.23
N ASP A 130 -1.97 -39.52 -19.20
CA ASP A 130 -1.60 -40.25 -20.43
C ASP A 130 -2.62 -41.33 -20.81
N VAL A 131 -2.98 -41.35 -22.09
CA VAL A 131 -3.70 -42.44 -22.76
C VAL A 131 -2.66 -43.27 -23.52
N TRP A 132 -2.45 -44.51 -23.08
CA TRP A 132 -1.54 -45.46 -23.71
C TRP A 132 -2.23 -46.21 -24.86
N HIS A 133 -1.48 -46.44 -25.94
CA HIS A 133 -1.93 -47.11 -27.16
C HIS A 133 -1.32 -48.52 -27.29
N ASP A 134 -1.84 -49.33 -28.23
CA ASP A 134 -1.41 -50.71 -28.47
C ASP A 134 0.04 -50.84 -29.02
N ASP A 135 0.67 -49.74 -29.43
CA ASP A 135 2.01 -49.67 -30.02
C ASP A 135 3.11 -49.19 -29.04
N GLU A 136 2.82 -49.23 -27.74
CA GLU A 136 3.65 -48.73 -26.62
C GLU A 136 3.86 -47.20 -26.59
N ASN A 137 3.23 -46.43 -27.49
CA ASN A 137 3.18 -44.97 -27.40
C ASN A 137 2.04 -44.48 -26.49
N TYR A 138 2.04 -43.18 -26.18
CA TYR A 138 0.97 -42.52 -25.43
C TYR A 138 0.63 -41.14 -26.00
N THR A 139 -0.56 -40.65 -25.66
CA THR A 139 -0.99 -39.26 -25.88
C THR A 139 -1.38 -38.65 -24.54
N SER A 140 -0.77 -37.51 -24.19
CA SER A 140 -1.05 -36.80 -22.94
C SER A 140 -2.18 -35.80 -23.10
N TYR A 141 -3.00 -35.68 -22.07
CA TYR A 141 -4.11 -34.72 -22.00
C TYR A 141 -3.98 -33.85 -20.75
N MET A 142 -4.12 -32.52 -20.89
CA MET A 142 -4.21 -31.57 -19.78
C MET A 142 -5.61 -31.62 -19.16
N VAL A 143 -5.72 -31.96 -17.87
CA VAL A 143 -6.99 -31.96 -17.13
C VAL A 143 -7.02 -30.93 -16.01
N ALA A 144 -8.07 -30.11 -15.97
CA ALA A 144 -8.37 -29.22 -14.86
C ALA A 144 -9.04 -29.97 -13.71
N LYS A 145 -8.67 -29.68 -12.47
CA LYS A 145 -9.02 -30.46 -11.27
C LYS A 145 -9.44 -29.57 -10.10
N ILE A 146 -10.73 -29.60 -9.77
CA ILE A 146 -11.25 -28.95 -8.56
C ILE A 146 -10.65 -29.64 -7.33
N ARG A 147 -9.96 -28.89 -6.46
CA ARG A 147 -9.33 -29.41 -5.22
C ARG A 147 -10.08 -29.08 -3.93
N ASP A 148 -10.99 -28.10 -3.93
CA ASP A 148 -11.87 -27.78 -2.81
C ASP A 148 -13.34 -28.00 -3.22
N ASN A 149 -14.09 -28.72 -2.38
CA ASN A 149 -15.37 -29.31 -2.76
C ASN A 149 -16.57 -28.37 -2.61
N ASN A 150 -16.45 -27.27 -1.86
CA ASN A 150 -17.65 -26.57 -1.37
C ASN A 150 -18.12 -25.38 -2.21
N ASN A 151 -17.26 -24.75 -3.03
CA ASN A 151 -17.52 -23.39 -3.52
C ASN A 151 -17.27 -23.09 -5.01
N TYR A 152 -16.72 -23.99 -5.84
CA TYR A 152 -16.33 -23.69 -7.24
C TYR A 152 -17.39 -22.88 -8.03
N SER A 153 -18.60 -23.42 -8.16
CA SER A 153 -19.69 -22.80 -8.91
C SER A 153 -20.36 -21.62 -8.18
N ILE A 154 -20.11 -21.48 -6.88
CA ILE A 154 -20.59 -20.35 -6.09
C ILE A 154 -19.67 -19.14 -6.32
N TRP A 155 -18.35 -19.33 -6.21
CA TRP A 155 -17.35 -18.30 -6.45
C TRP A 155 -17.32 -17.83 -7.91
N ASP A 156 -17.35 -18.74 -8.89
CA ASP A 156 -17.37 -18.36 -10.31
C ASP A 156 -18.58 -17.47 -10.66
N ASN A 157 -19.77 -17.87 -10.22
CA ASN A 157 -20.97 -17.06 -10.40
C ASN A 157 -20.91 -15.74 -9.60
N GLN A 158 -20.33 -15.73 -8.40
CA GLN A 158 -20.20 -14.52 -7.59
C GLN A 158 -19.21 -13.51 -8.18
N ILE A 159 -18.03 -13.94 -8.64
CA ILE A 159 -17.06 -13.05 -9.32
C ILE A 159 -17.68 -12.50 -10.61
N LYS A 160 -18.20 -13.36 -11.49
CA LYS A 160 -18.83 -12.93 -12.76
C LYS A 160 -20.00 -11.97 -12.53
N SER A 161 -20.89 -12.29 -11.58
CA SER A 161 -22.02 -11.43 -11.21
C SER A 161 -21.57 -10.08 -10.64
N LYS A 162 -20.55 -10.08 -9.77
CA LYS A 162 -20.02 -8.87 -9.13
C LYS A 162 -19.28 -7.96 -10.12
N ILE A 163 -18.49 -8.52 -11.04
CA ILE A 163 -17.88 -7.77 -12.16
C ILE A 163 -18.97 -7.16 -13.05
N ALA A 164 -19.99 -7.93 -13.44
CA ALA A 164 -21.10 -7.43 -14.24
C ALA A 164 -21.89 -6.31 -13.51
N THR A 165 -22.07 -6.43 -12.19
CA THR A 165 -22.72 -5.44 -11.33
C THR A 165 -21.89 -4.15 -11.23
N MET A 166 -20.58 -4.25 -10.95
CA MET A 166 -19.67 -3.10 -10.91
C MET A 166 -19.63 -2.39 -12.26
N LYS A 167 -19.44 -3.12 -13.36
CA LYS A 167 -19.46 -2.58 -14.73
C LYS A 167 -20.75 -1.83 -15.03
N SER A 168 -21.90 -2.40 -14.66
CA SER A 168 -23.22 -1.77 -14.85
C SER A 168 -23.38 -0.50 -14.00
N ALA A 169 -22.88 -0.49 -12.77
CA ALA A 169 -22.92 0.68 -11.89
C ALA A 169 -22.02 1.82 -12.40
N ILE A 170 -20.79 1.51 -12.82
CA ILE A 170 -19.83 2.46 -13.40
C ILE A 170 -20.43 3.13 -14.66
N VAL A 171 -21.00 2.34 -15.58
CA VAL A 171 -21.63 2.87 -16.80
C VAL A 171 -22.87 3.70 -16.45
N SER A 172 -23.72 3.25 -15.53
CA SER A 172 -24.93 3.98 -15.12
C SER A 172 -24.63 5.30 -14.39
N ALA A 173 -23.49 5.38 -13.71
CA ALA A 173 -22.99 6.60 -13.06
C ALA A 173 -22.25 7.56 -14.02
N GLY A 174 -22.15 7.23 -15.32
CA GLY A 174 -21.44 8.05 -16.30
C GLY A 174 -19.91 8.06 -16.11
N LEU A 175 -19.36 7.08 -15.39
CA LEU A 175 -17.94 7.02 -15.04
C LEU A 175 -17.06 6.44 -16.16
N TYR A 176 -17.65 5.83 -17.19
CA TYR A 176 -16.96 5.26 -18.35
C TYR A 176 -17.43 5.90 -19.66
N ASP A 177 -16.48 6.42 -20.44
CA ASP A 177 -16.66 6.88 -21.82
C ASP A 177 -15.58 6.21 -22.71
N PRO A 178 -15.95 5.40 -23.72
CA PRO A 178 -14.98 4.79 -24.64
C PRO A 178 -14.26 5.80 -25.55
N GLN A 179 -14.61 7.09 -25.52
CA GLN A 179 -13.87 8.17 -26.19
C GLN A 179 -12.83 8.86 -25.30
N ASP A 180 -12.94 8.71 -23.97
CA ASP A 180 -11.96 9.19 -22.98
C ASP A 180 -11.55 8.04 -22.04
N ILE A 181 -10.78 7.11 -22.60
CA ILE A 181 -10.14 6.02 -21.84
C ILE A 181 -9.26 6.55 -20.70
N PRO A 182 -8.42 7.61 -20.86
CA PRO A 182 -7.67 8.19 -19.75
C PRO A 182 -8.54 8.55 -18.54
N LYS A 183 -9.63 9.30 -18.75
CA LYS A 183 -10.55 9.70 -17.67
C LYS A 183 -11.33 8.51 -17.13
N SER A 184 -11.74 7.59 -18.00
CA SER A 184 -12.45 6.36 -17.61
C SER A 184 -11.60 5.47 -16.70
N VAL A 185 -10.32 5.26 -17.00
CA VAL A 185 -9.41 4.47 -16.17
C VAL A 185 -9.27 5.08 -14.77
N LEU A 186 -9.13 6.42 -14.67
CA LEU A 186 -9.12 7.11 -13.38
C LEU A 186 -10.44 6.96 -12.61
N ASN A 187 -11.58 7.09 -13.30
CA ASN A 187 -12.88 6.95 -12.66
C ASN A 187 -13.14 5.50 -12.18
N ILE A 188 -12.73 4.49 -12.95
CA ILE A 188 -12.84 3.06 -12.59
C ILE A 188 -11.91 2.73 -11.41
N HIS A 189 -10.67 3.24 -11.43
CA HIS A 189 -9.72 3.15 -10.32
C HIS A 189 -10.34 3.71 -9.02
N ASP A 190 -10.82 4.95 -9.05
CA ASP A 190 -11.39 5.62 -7.88
C ASP A 190 -12.72 5.00 -7.41
N TYR A 191 -13.50 4.42 -8.31
CA TYR A 191 -14.69 3.64 -7.95
C TYR A 191 -14.30 2.34 -7.24
N TYR A 192 -13.33 1.60 -7.79
CA TYR A 192 -12.92 0.28 -7.33
C TYR A 192 -12.21 0.32 -5.99
N VAL A 193 -11.27 1.26 -5.77
CA VAL A 193 -10.62 1.48 -4.45
C VAL A 193 -11.68 1.68 -3.36
N LYS A 194 -12.75 2.42 -3.65
CA LYS A 194 -13.86 2.69 -2.70
C LYS A 194 -14.81 1.51 -2.48
N GLN A 195 -14.57 0.35 -3.10
CA GLN A 195 -15.30 -0.90 -2.79
C GLN A 195 -14.54 -1.80 -1.81
N LEU A 196 -13.36 -1.38 -1.33
CA LEU A 196 -12.39 -2.23 -0.64
C LEU A 196 -12.04 -1.72 0.77
N GLU A 197 -11.68 -2.65 1.66
CA GLU A 197 -10.93 -2.40 2.90
C GLU A 197 -9.63 -3.23 2.87
N TYR A 198 -8.50 -2.60 3.22
CA TYR A 198 -7.21 -3.30 3.24
C TYR A 198 -7.09 -4.28 4.42
N ASP A 199 -6.99 -5.58 4.13
CA ASP A 199 -7.00 -6.62 5.15
C ASP A 199 -5.64 -6.83 5.84
N THR A 200 -5.29 -5.87 6.70
CA THR A 200 -4.10 -5.96 7.58
C THR A 200 -4.10 -7.22 8.46
N ALA A 201 -5.25 -7.83 8.76
CA ALA A 201 -5.33 -9.06 9.54
C ALA A 201 -5.02 -10.30 8.68
N GLY A 202 -5.70 -10.47 7.54
CA GLY A 202 -5.42 -11.54 6.57
C GLY A 202 -4.01 -11.47 5.95
N GLN A 203 -3.37 -10.30 5.96
CA GLN A 203 -1.97 -10.15 5.57
C GLN A 203 -1.00 -11.01 6.41
N PHE A 204 -1.26 -11.17 7.71
CA PHE A 204 -0.35 -11.85 8.66
C PHE A 204 -0.89 -13.16 9.24
N ASN A 205 -2.18 -13.47 9.03
CA ASN A 205 -2.66 -14.84 9.18
C ASN A 205 -1.89 -15.72 8.18
N GLY A 206 -1.15 -16.72 8.68
CA GLY A 206 -0.22 -17.56 7.88
C GLY A 206 -0.89 -18.52 6.91
N ASP A 207 -2.16 -18.31 6.57
CA ASP A 207 -2.92 -19.09 5.61
C ASP A 207 -2.70 -18.55 4.20
N TRP A 208 -1.93 -19.28 3.39
CA TRP A 208 -1.72 -18.97 1.98
C TRP A 208 -2.98 -19.22 1.12
N GLY A 209 -4.05 -19.78 1.70
CA GLY A 209 -5.39 -19.86 1.13
C GLY A 209 -6.35 -18.72 1.52
N ALA A 210 -5.89 -17.68 2.22
CA ALA A 210 -6.75 -16.57 2.63
C ALA A 210 -7.32 -15.78 1.42
N ASP A 211 -8.65 -15.63 1.38
CA ASP A 211 -9.41 -14.96 0.31
C ASP A 211 -8.97 -13.53 0.04
N CYS A 212 -8.43 -12.81 1.02
CA CYS A 212 -7.88 -11.46 0.83
C CYS A 212 -6.72 -11.40 -0.20
N ARG A 213 -6.14 -12.54 -0.60
CA ARG A 213 -5.10 -12.66 -1.63
C ARG A 213 -5.64 -13.01 -3.02
N THR A 214 -6.95 -12.96 -3.23
CA THR A 214 -7.61 -13.35 -4.48
C THR A 214 -8.52 -12.25 -5.03
N ALA A 215 -8.81 -12.28 -6.33
CA ALA A 215 -9.86 -11.46 -6.95
C ALA A 215 -11.22 -11.69 -6.28
N TYR A 216 -11.50 -12.91 -5.79
CA TYR A 216 -12.69 -13.19 -4.98
C TYR A 216 -12.79 -12.32 -3.71
N GLY A 217 -11.73 -12.23 -2.89
CA GLY A 217 -11.75 -11.39 -1.68
C GLY A 217 -11.95 -9.91 -2.00
N ALA A 218 -11.24 -9.40 -3.00
CA ALA A 218 -11.38 -8.01 -3.43
C ALA A 218 -12.77 -7.72 -4.02
N LEU A 219 -13.18 -8.43 -5.07
CA LEU A 219 -14.43 -8.16 -5.77
C LEU A 219 -15.64 -8.49 -4.90
N VAL A 220 -15.72 -9.71 -4.36
CA VAL A 220 -16.93 -10.26 -3.73
C VAL A 220 -17.04 -9.91 -2.26
N GLN A 221 -15.95 -10.07 -1.49
CA GLN A 221 -15.95 -9.78 -0.04
C GLN A 221 -15.71 -8.28 0.25
N GLY A 222 -15.15 -7.52 -0.70
CA GLY A 222 -14.74 -6.13 -0.48
C GLY A 222 -13.52 -6.02 0.44
N LYS A 223 -12.72 -7.08 0.59
CA LYS A 223 -11.60 -7.12 1.53
C LYS A 223 -10.38 -7.84 0.98
N ALA A 224 -9.25 -7.16 0.90
CA ALA A 224 -8.07 -7.70 0.24
C ALA A 224 -6.73 -7.13 0.73
N VAL A 225 -5.64 -7.79 0.36
CA VAL A 225 -4.28 -7.24 0.34
C VAL A 225 -3.86 -6.96 -1.10
N CYS A 226 -2.65 -6.45 -1.33
CA CYS A 226 -2.17 -6.03 -2.65
C CYS A 226 -2.49 -7.01 -3.80
N VAL A 227 -2.23 -8.31 -3.62
CA VAL A 227 -2.53 -9.38 -4.60
C VAL A 227 -4.03 -9.46 -4.97
N GLY A 228 -4.94 -9.24 -4.01
CA GLY A 228 -6.37 -9.21 -4.30
C GLY A 228 -6.77 -7.91 -5.02
N TYR A 229 -6.20 -6.76 -4.61
CA TYR A 229 -6.45 -5.47 -5.27
C TYR A 229 -6.05 -5.53 -6.75
N SER A 230 -4.84 -6.02 -7.06
CA SER A 230 -4.29 -6.13 -8.41
C SER A 230 -5.08 -7.07 -9.31
N ARG A 231 -5.45 -8.26 -8.79
CA ARG A 231 -6.22 -9.28 -9.53
C ARG A 231 -7.64 -8.85 -9.81
N GLY A 232 -8.37 -8.36 -8.79
CA GLY A 232 -9.74 -7.88 -9.00
C GLY A 232 -9.81 -6.65 -9.93
N TYR A 233 -8.79 -5.78 -9.91
CA TYR A 233 -8.72 -4.64 -10.83
C TYR A 233 -8.41 -5.06 -12.28
N LYS A 234 -7.52 -6.04 -12.47
CA LYS A 234 -7.27 -6.69 -13.78
C LYS A 234 -8.59 -7.21 -14.37
N CYS A 235 -9.30 -8.09 -13.65
CA CYS A 235 -10.58 -8.65 -14.12
C CYS A 235 -11.64 -7.56 -14.44
N LEU A 236 -11.66 -6.47 -13.67
CA LEU A 236 -12.59 -5.36 -13.91
C LEU A 236 -12.22 -4.56 -15.18
N LEU A 237 -10.93 -4.29 -15.43
CA LEU A 237 -10.47 -3.62 -16.64
C LEU A 237 -10.62 -4.50 -17.90
N ASP A 238 -10.36 -5.80 -17.80
CA ASP A 238 -10.64 -6.78 -18.86
C ASP A 238 -12.13 -6.74 -19.26
N ALA A 239 -13.02 -6.64 -18.28
CA ALA A 239 -14.45 -6.50 -18.53
C ALA A 239 -14.83 -5.19 -19.24
N PHE A 240 -13.97 -4.17 -19.26
CA PHE A 240 -14.13 -2.95 -20.07
C PHE A 240 -13.39 -3.00 -21.42
N GLY A 241 -12.57 -4.02 -21.69
CA GLY A 241 -11.73 -4.09 -22.89
C GLY A 241 -10.42 -3.29 -22.78
N ILE A 242 -9.94 -3.02 -21.55
CA ILE A 242 -8.78 -2.18 -21.28
C ILE A 242 -7.59 -3.07 -20.90
N ASP A 243 -6.56 -3.09 -21.76
CA ASP A 243 -5.33 -3.86 -21.54
C ASP A 243 -4.66 -3.50 -20.19
N CYS A 244 -4.61 -4.49 -19.30
CA CYS A 244 -4.00 -4.42 -17.97
C CYS A 244 -3.10 -5.65 -17.75
N ALA A 245 -2.03 -5.50 -16.98
CA ALA A 245 -1.22 -6.61 -16.48
C ALA A 245 -1.03 -6.52 -14.97
N ILE A 246 -0.89 -7.68 -14.33
CA ILE A 246 -0.45 -7.80 -12.93
C ILE A 246 1.07 -7.76 -12.91
N VAL A 247 1.67 -6.98 -11.99
CA VAL A 247 3.12 -6.79 -11.86
C VAL A 247 3.55 -7.22 -10.47
N SER A 248 4.47 -8.18 -10.38
CA SER A 248 5.06 -8.63 -9.12
C SER A 248 6.45 -8.02 -8.88
N GLY A 249 6.77 -7.82 -7.60
CA GLY A 249 8.06 -7.27 -7.19
C GLY A 249 8.15 -6.95 -5.71
N THR A 250 8.72 -5.78 -5.40
CA THR A 250 8.81 -5.27 -4.03
C THR A 250 8.43 -3.80 -3.92
N SER A 251 7.77 -3.43 -2.82
CA SER A 251 7.54 -2.04 -2.41
C SER A 251 8.31 -1.75 -1.12
N ASN A 252 9.24 -0.78 -1.16
CA ASN A 252 10.21 -0.49 -0.09
C ASN A 252 10.99 -1.71 0.45
N GLY A 253 11.06 -2.81 -0.33
CA GLY A 253 11.75 -4.05 0.03
C GLY A 253 10.89 -5.13 0.71
N ALA A 254 9.58 -4.89 0.91
CA ALA A 254 8.62 -5.96 1.17
C ALA A 254 8.08 -6.48 -0.18
N GLY A 255 7.71 -7.77 -0.26
CA GLY A 255 7.04 -8.32 -1.45
C GLY A 255 5.71 -7.62 -1.71
N HIS A 256 5.42 -7.28 -2.97
CA HIS A 256 4.27 -6.46 -3.34
C HIS A 256 3.84 -6.74 -4.78
N GLU A 257 2.54 -6.60 -5.05
CA GLU A 257 1.91 -6.80 -6.36
C GLU A 257 1.05 -5.57 -6.70
N TRP A 258 1.06 -5.13 -7.95
CA TRP A 258 0.33 -3.97 -8.46
C TRP A 258 -0.02 -4.15 -9.94
N ASN A 259 -0.45 -3.10 -10.65
CA ASN A 259 -0.83 -3.19 -12.06
C ASN A 259 0.00 -2.29 -12.99
N VAL A 260 0.07 -2.67 -14.26
CA VAL A 260 0.40 -1.74 -15.35
C VAL A 260 -0.75 -1.73 -16.36
N VAL A 261 -1.21 -0.54 -16.73
CA VAL A 261 -2.37 -0.31 -17.60
C VAL A 261 -1.92 0.41 -18.86
N LYS A 262 -2.47 0.02 -20.00
CA LYS A 262 -2.17 0.65 -21.30
C LYS A 262 -3.22 1.70 -21.64
N ILE A 263 -2.77 2.89 -22.05
CA ILE A 263 -3.65 4.01 -22.39
C ILE A 263 -3.13 4.66 -23.67
N GLY A 264 -3.82 4.41 -24.78
CA GLY A 264 -3.29 4.65 -26.11
C GLY A 264 -2.19 3.62 -26.45
N ASP A 265 -1.05 4.11 -26.95
CA ASP A 265 0.12 3.28 -27.26
C ASP A 265 1.08 3.08 -26.05
N ASP A 266 0.91 3.87 -24.99
CA ASP A 266 1.78 3.89 -23.81
C ASP A 266 1.28 3.00 -22.66
N TRP A 267 2.22 2.49 -21.86
CA TRP A 267 1.96 1.78 -20.59
C TRP A 267 2.26 2.67 -19.37
N TYR A 268 1.48 2.47 -18.31
CA TYR A 268 1.44 3.29 -17.09
C TYR A 268 1.33 2.41 -15.83
N GLU A 269 2.20 2.58 -14.83
CA GLU A 269 2.07 1.88 -13.53
C GLU A 269 0.87 2.44 -12.75
N GLN A 270 0.13 1.57 -12.06
CA GLN A 270 -0.90 1.90 -11.08
C GLN A 270 -0.81 0.97 -9.86
N ASP A 271 -0.96 1.54 -8.66
CA ASP A 271 -0.93 0.81 -7.39
C ASP A 271 -2.11 1.23 -6.54
N LEU A 272 -3.11 0.34 -6.49
CA LEU A 272 -4.38 0.60 -5.85
C LEU A 272 -4.30 0.39 -4.33
N THR A 273 -3.28 -0.30 -3.82
CA THR A 273 -3.03 -0.46 -2.38
C THR A 273 -2.40 0.80 -1.77
N TRP A 274 -1.51 1.49 -2.49
CA TRP A 274 -1.03 2.81 -2.04
C TRP A 274 -1.91 3.97 -2.48
N ALA A 275 -2.95 3.71 -3.28
CA ALA A 275 -4.04 4.67 -3.55
C ALA A 275 -5.18 4.60 -2.53
N ASP A 276 -5.36 3.45 -1.87
CA ASP A 276 -6.24 3.33 -0.71
C ASP A 276 -5.68 4.17 0.47
N THR A 277 -6.54 5.02 1.04
CA THR A 277 -6.24 5.76 2.26
C THR A 277 -7.17 5.27 3.35
N GLU A 278 -6.61 4.65 4.40
CA GLU A 278 -7.31 4.17 5.62
C GLU A 278 -8.10 5.27 6.39
N ASP A 279 -8.09 6.51 5.89
CA ASP A 279 -8.79 7.67 6.42
C ASP A 279 -10.30 7.62 6.11
N LEU A 280 -11.12 7.85 7.13
CA LEU A 280 -12.60 7.77 7.11
C LEU A 280 -13.31 8.82 6.19
N THR A 281 -12.56 9.51 5.34
CA THR A 281 -13.03 10.52 4.38
C THR A 281 -13.37 9.96 3.00
N GLY A 282 -13.04 8.69 2.70
CA GLY A 282 -13.29 8.09 1.38
C GLY A 282 -12.47 8.72 0.25
N SER A 283 -11.30 9.27 0.61
CA SER A 283 -10.30 9.79 -0.34
C SER A 283 -9.57 8.67 -1.08
N VAL A 284 -8.90 9.04 -2.17
CA VAL A 284 -7.96 8.19 -2.91
C VAL A 284 -6.64 8.96 -3.04
N ASP A 285 -5.51 8.26 -3.05
CA ASP A 285 -4.17 8.84 -3.23
C ASP A 285 -3.59 8.55 -4.61
N HIS A 286 -3.72 9.53 -5.51
CA HIS A 286 -3.27 9.41 -6.88
C HIS A 286 -1.75 9.54 -7.08
N SER A 287 -0.94 9.58 -6.01
CA SER A 287 0.53 9.65 -6.10
C SER A 287 1.13 8.53 -6.96
N TYR A 288 0.48 7.36 -6.96
CA TYR A 288 0.88 6.14 -7.66
C TYR A 288 0.11 5.90 -8.97
N PHE A 289 -0.90 6.73 -9.27
CA PHE A 289 -1.73 6.59 -10.46
C PHE A 289 -1.02 7.11 -11.72
N ASN A 290 -0.98 6.26 -12.74
CA ASN A 290 -0.39 6.50 -14.06
C ASN A 290 1.00 7.16 -14.03
N ARG A 291 2.00 6.39 -13.57
CA ARG A 291 3.41 6.82 -13.51
C ARG A 291 4.31 5.93 -14.37
N THR A 292 5.55 6.36 -14.61
CA THR A 292 6.55 5.48 -15.26
C THR A 292 7.15 4.49 -14.25
N THR A 293 7.66 3.36 -14.73
CA THR A 293 8.45 2.41 -13.92
C THR A 293 9.69 3.10 -13.32
N SER A 294 10.22 4.12 -14.01
CA SER A 294 11.32 4.94 -13.51
C SER A 294 10.91 5.78 -12.29
N ASP A 295 9.70 6.33 -12.26
CA ASP A 295 9.18 7.09 -11.11
C ASP A 295 8.95 6.18 -9.91
N TYR A 296 8.34 5.01 -10.16
CA TYR A 296 8.13 3.94 -9.19
C TYR A 296 9.44 3.54 -8.49
N ALA A 297 10.52 3.34 -9.25
CA ALA A 297 11.84 3.03 -8.68
C ALA A 297 12.53 4.25 -8.03
N ASN A 298 12.44 5.44 -8.64
CA ASN A 298 13.34 6.56 -8.34
C ASN A 298 12.71 7.74 -7.59
N LYS A 299 11.46 8.12 -7.86
CA LYS A 299 10.85 9.35 -7.35
C LYS A 299 9.85 9.14 -6.19
N LEU A 300 9.06 8.07 -6.21
CA LEU A 300 7.94 7.90 -5.26
C LEU A 300 8.39 7.60 -3.81
N LYS A 301 7.48 7.88 -2.86
CA LYS A 301 7.67 7.76 -1.40
C LYS A 301 7.76 6.29 -0.94
N LYS A 302 6.94 5.42 -1.53
CA LYS A 302 7.10 3.96 -1.54
C LYS A 302 7.77 3.61 -2.86
N LYS A 303 8.95 3.00 -2.81
CA LYS A 303 9.75 2.69 -4.00
C LYS A 303 9.47 1.28 -4.45
N HIS A 304 9.01 1.16 -5.69
CA HIS A 304 8.70 -0.12 -6.30
C HIS A 304 9.86 -0.60 -7.16
N VAL A 305 10.17 -1.89 -7.08
CA VAL A 305 11.14 -2.57 -7.94
C VAL A 305 10.46 -3.82 -8.45
N ARG A 306 10.16 -3.84 -9.75
CA ARG A 306 9.65 -5.03 -10.45
C ARG A 306 10.64 -6.19 -10.30
N ASN A 307 10.12 -7.41 -10.28
CA ASN A 307 10.95 -8.58 -10.56
C ASN A 307 11.60 -8.45 -11.95
N SER A 308 12.74 -9.12 -12.14
CA SER A 308 13.54 -9.04 -13.38
C SER A 308 13.87 -10.42 -13.96
N THR A 309 13.07 -11.41 -13.59
CA THR A 309 13.21 -12.83 -13.91
C THR A 309 11.83 -13.48 -13.97
N GLY A 310 11.64 -14.49 -14.81
CA GLY A 310 10.33 -15.12 -15.00
C GLY A 310 9.39 -14.22 -15.82
N LEU A 311 8.08 -14.41 -15.66
CA LEU A 311 7.06 -13.70 -16.46
C LEU A 311 7.15 -12.17 -16.29
N ASP A 312 7.43 -11.70 -15.07
CA ASP A 312 7.63 -10.27 -14.77
C ASP A 312 8.68 -9.59 -15.65
N SER A 313 9.69 -10.33 -16.16
CA SER A 313 10.75 -9.75 -16.99
C SER A 313 10.31 -9.34 -18.39
N TYR A 314 9.12 -9.79 -18.82
CA TYR A 314 8.57 -9.48 -20.14
C TYR A 314 7.47 -8.43 -20.12
N ILE A 315 6.85 -8.17 -18.96
CA ILE A 315 5.78 -7.19 -18.82
C ILE A 315 6.27 -5.81 -19.28
N PRO A 316 5.59 -5.13 -20.22
CA PRO A 316 6.00 -3.83 -20.73
C PRO A 316 6.32 -2.83 -19.62
N LEU A 317 7.49 -2.18 -19.74
CA LEU A 317 7.86 -1.08 -18.85
C LEU A 317 6.92 0.10 -19.10
N ALA A 318 6.44 0.72 -18.03
CA ALA A 318 5.64 1.91 -18.13
C ALA A 318 6.53 3.10 -18.51
N THR A 319 6.37 3.59 -19.74
CA THR A 319 7.06 4.75 -20.30
C THR A 319 6.17 5.98 -20.43
N GLY A 320 4.85 5.81 -20.27
CA GLY A 320 3.88 6.87 -20.48
C GLY A 320 4.02 8.01 -19.48
N THR A 321 4.04 9.25 -19.99
CA THR A 321 4.11 10.48 -19.18
C THR A 321 2.94 11.44 -19.44
N THR A 322 2.01 11.07 -20.33
CA THR A 322 0.91 11.96 -20.75
C THR A 322 -0.27 11.87 -19.81
N TYR A 323 -0.80 10.66 -19.60
CA TYR A 323 -2.07 10.45 -18.89
C TYR A 323 -1.93 10.30 -17.38
N THR A 324 -1.08 11.11 -16.74
CA THR A 324 -0.93 11.11 -15.28
C THR A 324 -2.19 11.67 -14.61
N TYR A 325 -2.34 11.43 -13.29
CA TYR A 325 -3.45 12.04 -12.54
C TYR A 325 -3.51 13.55 -12.73
N THR A 326 -2.36 14.22 -12.65
CA THR A 326 -2.21 15.66 -12.82
C THR A 326 -2.79 16.15 -14.14
N TYR A 327 -2.49 15.45 -15.24
CA TYR A 327 -3.00 15.77 -16.56
C TYR A 327 -4.52 15.56 -16.66
N ILE A 328 -5.02 14.42 -16.17
CA ILE A 328 -6.45 14.07 -16.27
C ILE A 328 -7.33 14.92 -15.32
N ALA A 329 -6.82 15.30 -14.15
CA ALA A 329 -7.57 16.03 -13.13
C ALA A 329 -7.39 17.56 -13.17
N LYS A 330 -6.25 18.06 -13.68
CA LYS A 330 -5.91 19.51 -13.70
C LYS A 330 -5.62 20.06 -15.10
N GLY A 331 -5.48 19.21 -16.13
CA GLY A 331 -5.18 19.63 -17.51
C GLY A 331 -3.71 20.04 -17.76
N VAL A 332 -2.79 19.70 -16.85
CA VAL A 332 -1.38 20.14 -16.88
C VAL A 332 -0.44 18.94 -16.73
N SER A 333 0.70 18.95 -17.43
CA SER A 333 1.67 17.85 -17.38
C SER A 333 2.41 17.76 -16.04
N ASP A 334 2.87 16.56 -15.67
CA ASP A 334 3.72 16.32 -14.50
C ASP A 334 5.04 17.11 -14.50
N ALA A 335 5.49 17.61 -15.65
CA ALA A 335 6.73 18.39 -15.78
C ALA A 335 6.50 19.90 -15.55
N ASP A 336 5.29 20.38 -15.84
CA ASP A 336 4.88 21.78 -15.66
C ASP A 336 4.13 21.99 -14.34
N TYR A 337 3.74 20.91 -13.66
CA TYR A 337 3.02 20.93 -12.40
C TYR A 337 3.91 21.31 -11.21
N VAL A 338 3.37 22.17 -10.35
CA VAL A 338 4.01 22.69 -9.16
C VAL A 338 3.02 22.61 -7.99
N GLU A 339 3.31 21.73 -7.04
CA GLU A 339 2.49 21.46 -5.86
C GLU A 339 2.47 22.65 -4.88
N ALA A 340 1.29 22.97 -4.33
CA ALA A 340 1.17 23.96 -3.26
C ALA A 340 1.58 23.37 -1.90
N THR A 341 2.74 23.81 -1.40
CA THR A 341 3.33 23.38 -0.12
C THR A 341 2.88 24.19 1.10
N ASP A 342 2.22 25.33 0.88
CA ASP A 342 1.69 26.24 1.92
C ASP A 342 0.60 27.12 1.28
N VAL A 343 -0.47 27.42 2.01
CA VAL A 343 -1.48 28.43 1.63
C VAL A 343 -1.95 29.18 2.86
N ARG A 344 -2.01 30.52 2.81
CA ARG A 344 -2.33 31.36 3.98
C ARG A 344 -3.10 32.61 3.60
N PHE A 345 -4.04 33.04 4.45
CA PHE A 345 -4.57 34.41 4.36
C PHE A 345 -3.47 35.44 4.64
N ASN A 346 -3.43 36.49 3.83
CA ASN A 346 -2.51 37.61 3.99
C ASN A 346 -2.91 38.50 5.18
N GLU A 347 -4.21 38.60 5.46
CA GLU A 347 -4.72 39.28 6.66
C GLU A 347 -4.47 38.45 7.92
N THR A 348 -4.00 39.08 8.99
CA THR A 348 -3.70 38.45 10.29
C THR A 348 -4.84 38.57 11.30
N SER A 349 -5.78 39.48 11.07
CA SER A 349 -6.92 39.81 11.93
C SER A 349 -8.14 38.93 11.64
N GLY A 350 -9.13 38.94 12.53
CA GLY A 350 -10.48 38.44 12.21
C GLY A 350 -11.15 39.34 11.16
N ILE A 351 -12.05 38.76 10.36
CA ILE A 351 -12.78 39.48 9.31
C ILE A 351 -14.10 39.97 9.89
N LEU A 352 -14.35 41.28 9.83
CA LEU A 352 -15.64 41.90 10.14
C LEU A 352 -16.24 42.48 8.86
N LEU A 353 -17.48 42.09 8.56
CA LEU A 353 -18.30 42.64 7.48
C LEU A 353 -19.63 43.14 8.04
N TYR A 354 -20.32 43.96 7.27
CA TYR A 354 -21.74 44.24 7.47
C TYR A 354 -22.60 43.58 6.40
N VAL A 355 -23.89 43.38 6.69
CA VAL A 355 -24.86 42.90 5.69
C VAL A 355 -24.84 43.81 4.45
N GLY A 356 -24.76 43.17 3.27
CA GLY A 356 -24.60 43.82 1.97
C GLY A 356 -23.14 44.11 1.56
N ASP A 357 -22.15 43.86 2.42
CA ASP A 357 -20.73 44.00 2.05
C ASP A 357 -20.24 42.85 1.18
N SER A 358 -19.12 43.07 0.49
CA SER A 358 -18.35 42.00 -0.14
C SER A 358 -16.84 42.29 -0.07
N MET A 359 -16.05 41.24 0.15
CA MET A 359 -14.61 41.32 0.36
C MET A 359 -13.89 40.27 -0.50
N LYS A 360 -12.88 40.69 -1.26
CA LYS A 360 -11.92 39.78 -1.88
C LYS A 360 -10.91 39.33 -0.82
N LEU A 361 -10.67 38.02 -0.74
CA LEU A 361 -9.67 37.41 0.13
C LEU A 361 -8.35 37.29 -0.62
N ASP A 362 -7.32 37.97 -0.11
CA ASP A 362 -5.95 37.81 -0.58
C ASP A 362 -5.24 36.72 0.22
N VAL A 363 -4.64 35.77 -0.51
CA VAL A 363 -3.93 34.62 0.04
C VAL A 363 -2.58 34.45 -0.63
N THR A 364 -1.58 34.03 0.13
CA THR A 364 -0.25 33.64 -0.40
C THR A 364 -0.20 32.13 -0.55
N VAL A 365 0.17 31.67 -1.75
CA VAL A 365 0.48 30.26 -2.05
C VAL A 365 1.99 30.11 -2.13
N THR A 366 2.53 29.02 -1.58
CA THR A 366 3.97 28.70 -1.67
C THR A 366 4.18 27.37 -2.41
N PRO A 367 4.95 27.34 -3.51
CA PRO A 367 5.54 28.50 -4.19
C PRO A 367 4.46 29.33 -4.92
N ALA A 368 4.76 30.60 -5.21
CA ALA A 368 3.81 31.52 -5.86
C ALA A 368 3.46 31.16 -7.32
N ASN A 369 4.13 30.16 -7.89
CA ASN A 369 3.85 29.59 -9.21
C ASN A 369 3.27 28.16 -9.12
N ALA A 370 2.65 27.79 -7.99
CA ALA A 370 1.88 26.57 -7.88
C ALA A 370 0.77 26.51 -8.94
N THR A 371 0.47 25.31 -9.43
CA THR A 371 -0.48 25.08 -10.54
C THR A 371 -1.94 25.09 -10.09
N GLU A 372 -2.18 24.89 -8.79
CA GLU A 372 -3.52 24.78 -8.21
C GLU A 372 -3.99 26.11 -7.59
N SER A 373 -5.29 26.39 -7.73
CA SER A 373 -5.94 27.57 -7.15
C SER A 373 -6.36 27.33 -5.69
N PRO A 374 -6.35 28.37 -4.83
CA PRO A 374 -6.98 28.34 -3.51
C PRO A 374 -8.48 28.04 -3.55
N GLU A 375 -8.91 27.04 -2.79
CA GLU A 375 -10.30 26.77 -2.48
C GLU A 375 -10.65 27.32 -1.09
N PHE A 376 -11.87 27.84 -0.92
CA PHE A 376 -12.33 28.51 0.31
C PHE A 376 -13.60 27.84 0.84
N ARG A 377 -13.75 27.75 2.16
CA ARG A 377 -14.96 27.24 2.81
C ARG A 377 -15.35 28.12 3.99
N ILE A 378 -16.64 28.43 4.11
CA ILE A 378 -17.22 29.05 5.31
C ILE A 378 -17.86 27.95 6.15
N LEU A 379 -17.60 28.00 7.45
CA LEU A 379 -18.11 27.10 8.48
C LEU A 379 -18.94 27.92 9.47
N GLY A 380 -20.11 27.42 9.86
CA GLY A 380 -20.93 28.01 10.91
C GLY A 380 -20.34 27.84 12.31
N ASP A 381 -21.02 28.38 13.33
CA ASP A 381 -20.62 28.30 14.74
C ASP A 381 -20.44 26.86 15.26
N ASP A 382 -21.13 25.89 14.64
CA ASP A 382 -21.06 24.45 14.95
C ASP A 382 -20.07 23.67 14.06
N TYR A 383 -19.28 24.38 13.24
CA TYR A 383 -18.40 23.85 12.19
C TYR A 383 -19.11 23.10 11.06
N SER A 384 -20.44 23.22 10.93
CA SER A 384 -21.14 22.74 9.74
C SER A 384 -20.75 23.58 8.50
N THR A 385 -20.51 22.91 7.38
CA THR A 385 -20.37 23.57 6.07
C THR A 385 -21.75 24.00 5.56
N LEU A 386 -21.84 25.21 4.99
CA LEU A 386 -23.07 25.90 4.52
C LEU A 386 -23.78 26.73 5.60
N SER A 387 -23.14 27.79 6.07
CA SER A 387 -23.76 28.82 6.90
C SER A 387 -24.45 29.91 6.04
N ASP A 388 -25.77 30.01 6.09
CA ASP A 388 -26.61 31.00 5.36
C ASP A 388 -26.12 32.46 5.36
N PHE A 389 -25.38 32.90 6.38
CA PHE A 389 -25.08 34.31 6.61
C PHE A 389 -24.07 34.90 5.61
N CYS A 390 -23.27 34.06 4.96
CA CYS A 390 -22.30 34.44 3.93
C CYS A 390 -22.18 33.38 2.83
N THR A 391 -21.83 33.82 1.62
CA THR A 391 -21.33 32.94 0.55
C THR A 391 -19.89 33.30 0.22
N VAL A 392 -19.07 32.31 -0.15
CA VAL A 392 -17.76 32.55 -0.77
C VAL A 392 -17.72 31.95 -2.18
N GLU A 393 -17.39 32.77 -3.18
CA GLU A 393 -17.21 32.33 -4.56
C GLU A 393 -15.91 32.90 -5.12
N ASN A 394 -15.04 32.06 -5.69
CA ASN A 394 -13.75 32.47 -6.24
C ASN A 394 -12.88 33.32 -5.27
N GLY A 395 -13.02 33.08 -3.96
CA GLY A 395 -12.36 33.84 -2.90
C GLY A 395 -12.92 35.25 -2.66
N VAL A 396 -14.14 35.55 -3.09
CA VAL A 396 -14.91 36.74 -2.68
C VAL A 396 -15.98 36.30 -1.69
N ILE A 397 -15.98 36.87 -0.48
CA ILE A 397 -17.09 36.74 0.47
C ILE A 397 -18.16 37.78 0.11
N THR A 398 -19.44 37.39 0.18
CA THR A 398 -20.59 38.30 0.21
C THR A 398 -21.41 38.03 1.46
N ALA A 399 -21.81 39.10 2.16
CA ALA A 399 -22.51 39.05 3.45
C ALA A 399 -24.03 39.28 3.31
N HIS A 400 -24.83 38.31 3.75
CA HIS A 400 -26.28 38.24 3.51
C HIS A 400 -27.13 38.46 4.75
N ARG A 401 -26.62 38.12 5.94
CA ARG A 401 -27.33 38.19 7.23
C ARG A 401 -26.31 38.36 8.36
N ALA A 402 -26.68 38.94 9.50
CA ALA A 402 -25.81 38.90 10.67
C ALA A 402 -25.55 37.45 11.16
N GLY A 403 -24.36 37.20 11.70
CA GLY A 403 -23.91 35.88 12.17
C GLY A 403 -22.40 35.84 12.47
N GLU A 404 -21.97 34.79 13.17
CA GLU A 404 -20.56 34.49 13.44
C GLU A 404 -20.19 33.12 12.84
N GLY A 405 -18.88 32.86 12.73
CA GLY A 405 -18.36 31.60 12.22
C GLY A 405 -16.89 31.70 11.86
N SER A 406 -16.44 30.84 10.94
CA SER A 406 -15.06 30.87 10.45
C SER A 406 -14.95 30.62 8.95
N ILE A 407 -13.83 31.05 8.38
CA ILE A 407 -13.46 30.78 7.00
C ILE A 407 -12.08 30.11 6.93
N GLU A 408 -11.99 29.09 6.09
CA GLU A 408 -10.79 28.31 5.84
C GLU A 408 -10.38 28.42 4.36
N VAL A 409 -9.08 28.24 4.10
CA VAL A 409 -8.52 28.13 2.75
C VAL A 409 -7.67 26.87 2.68
N HIS A 410 -7.77 26.13 1.57
CA HIS A 410 -6.97 24.95 1.30
C HIS A 410 -6.62 24.83 -0.18
N ILE A 411 -5.61 24.03 -0.50
CA ILE A 411 -5.26 23.62 -1.86
C ILE A 411 -4.99 22.11 -1.83
N GLY A 412 -5.87 21.33 -2.44
CA GLY A 412 -5.77 19.86 -2.42
C GLY A 412 -5.79 19.31 -0.99
N ARG A 413 -4.65 18.80 -0.51
CA ARG A 413 -4.48 18.34 0.89
C ARG A 413 -3.75 19.35 1.79
N THR A 414 -3.29 20.48 1.25
CA THR A 414 -2.57 21.54 1.98
C THR A 414 -3.56 22.52 2.57
N TRP A 415 -3.78 22.43 3.89
CA TRP A 415 -4.65 23.34 4.63
C TRP A 415 -3.91 24.59 5.10
N GLY A 416 -4.57 25.73 4.97
CA GLY A 416 -4.13 27.00 5.52
C GLY A 416 -4.59 27.23 6.96
N ASN A 417 -4.46 28.48 7.40
CA ASN A 417 -4.89 28.92 8.72
C ASN A 417 -6.32 29.49 8.69
N HIS A 418 -7.21 29.02 9.55
CA HIS A 418 -8.57 29.58 9.66
C HIS A 418 -8.60 31.06 10.08
N ARG A 419 -9.71 31.75 9.81
CA ARG A 419 -10.04 33.08 10.35
C ARG A 419 -11.44 33.09 10.93
N LEU A 420 -11.63 33.81 12.03
CA LEU A 420 -12.97 34.19 12.49
C LEU A 420 -13.59 35.16 11.46
N LEU A 421 -14.88 34.95 11.18
CA LEU A 421 -15.69 35.78 10.31
C LEU A 421 -16.92 36.23 11.10
N GLU A 422 -17.11 37.54 11.23
CA GLU A 422 -18.26 38.17 11.87
C GLU A 422 -19.01 39.02 10.84
N VAL A 423 -20.33 38.86 10.78
CA VAL A 423 -21.22 39.75 10.02
C VAL A 423 -22.18 40.44 10.98
N ARG A 424 -22.24 41.77 10.91
CA ARG A 424 -23.18 42.59 11.69
C ARG A 424 -24.24 43.23 10.81
N GLU A 425 -25.41 43.51 11.38
CA GLU A 425 -26.34 44.47 10.78
C GLU A 425 -25.68 45.85 10.71
N ARG A 426 -25.92 46.59 9.62
CA ARG A 426 -25.41 47.97 9.48
C ARG A 426 -26.05 48.85 10.57
N PRO A 427 -25.27 49.65 11.32
CA PRO A 427 -25.84 50.64 12.23
C PRO A 427 -26.72 51.61 11.45
N VAL A 428 -27.99 51.74 11.85
CA VAL A 428 -28.91 52.70 11.24
C VAL A 428 -28.49 54.11 11.65
N THR A 429 -27.73 54.79 10.80
CA THR A 429 -27.40 56.20 10.96
C THR A 429 -28.67 57.03 10.80
N THR A 430 -29.14 57.66 11.87
CA THR A 430 -30.32 58.52 11.89
C THR A 430 -30.03 59.90 11.30
N ASP A 431 -29.59 59.93 10.05
CA ASP A 431 -29.38 61.14 9.25
C ASP A 431 -30.25 61.05 7.97
N ASN A 432 -30.97 62.13 7.68
CA ASN A 432 -31.96 62.26 6.60
C ASN A 432 -33.28 61.48 6.80
N ILE A 433 -34.01 61.80 7.87
CA ILE A 433 -35.46 61.96 7.73
C ILE A 433 -35.71 63.43 7.39
N SER A 434 -36.10 63.70 6.14
CA SER A 434 -36.59 65.01 5.71
C SER A 434 -37.75 64.82 4.72
N ASP A 435 -38.96 65.06 5.23
CA ASP A 435 -40.17 65.49 4.54
C ASP A 435 -40.51 64.94 3.14
N ALA A 436 -41.49 64.02 3.10
CA ALA A 436 -42.64 64.16 2.19
C ALA A 436 -43.88 63.34 2.64
N GLU A 437 -45.03 64.00 2.54
CA GLU A 437 -46.40 63.48 2.35
C GLU A 437 -47.04 62.46 3.33
N GLN A 438 -48.00 63.00 4.09
CA GLN A 438 -49.05 62.30 4.84
C GLN A 438 -50.00 61.53 3.90
N GLY A 439 -50.29 60.25 4.19
CA GLY A 439 -50.98 59.33 3.24
C GLY A 439 -52.34 58.71 3.64
N ASN A 440 -52.85 58.96 4.86
CA ASN A 440 -54.21 58.65 5.34
C ASN A 440 -54.64 57.18 5.64
N THR A 441 -55.63 57.06 6.53
CA THR A 441 -56.62 55.96 6.73
C THR A 441 -56.22 54.57 7.29
N SER A 442 -56.35 54.44 8.62
CA SER A 442 -57.11 53.37 9.36
C SER A 442 -56.63 51.89 9.29
N ASN A 443 -56.88 51.02 10.29
CA ASN A 443 -57.96 51.02 11.31
C ASN A 443 -57.60 50.17 12.57
N SER A 444 -58.34 50.36 13.68
CA SER A 444 -58.56 49.41 14.81
C SER A 444 -57.34 48.81 15.55
N SER A 445 -56.93 49.29 16.73
CA SER A 445 -57.45 48.97 18.10
C SER A 445 -56.92 47.65 18.72
N THR A 446 -56.73 47.45 20.03
CA THR A 446 -57.20 48.12 21.28
C THR A 446 -56.11 48.23 22.40
N SER A 447 -56.50 48.87 23.52
CA SER A 447 -55.96 48.82 24.91
C SER A 447 -54.71 49.63 25.32
N THR A 448 -54.96 50.83 25.90
CA THR A 448 -54.71 51.22 27.31
C THR A 448 -53.47 50.64 28.05
N ASP A 449 -52.70 51.40 28.83
CA ASP A 449 -52.95 52.75 29.39
C ASP A 449 -51.66 53.44 29.90
N ASN A 450 -51.68 54.78 29.97
CA ASN A 450 -50.93 55.70 30.86
C ASN A 450 -49.38 55.58 31.03
N SER A 451 -48.61 56.68 31.22
CA SER A 451 -48.88 58.12 31.06
C SER A 451 -47.61 58.96 31.25
N GLY A 452 -47.51 60.08 30.52
CA GLY A 452 -47.06 61.37 31.09
C GLY A 452 -45.57 61.74 31.10
N ASN A 453 -45.29 62.87 30.43
CA ASN A 453 -44.40 63.97 30.88
C ASN A 453 -42.87 63.75 31.03
N THR A 454 -41.98 64.71 30.67
CA THR A 454 -42.09 65.95 29.86
C THR A 454 -40.69 66.46 29.45
N SER A 455 -40.66 67.45 28.55
CA SER A 455 -39.67 68.55 28.48
C SER A 455 -38.18 68.24 28.24
N THR A 456 -37.78 68.47 26.98
CA THR A 456 -36.64 69.29 26.52
C THR A 456 -36.30 70.52 27.40
N PRO A 457 -35.12 71.19 27.29
CA PRO A 457 -34.20 71.35 26.13
C PRO A 457 -32.75 70.80 26.39
N ALA A 458 -31.78 70.71 25.46
CA ALA A 458 -31.19 71.68 24.52
C ALA A 458 -30.55 72.92 25.23
N THR A 459 -29.38 73.48 24.85
CA THR A 459 -28.42 73.23 23.74
C THR A 459 -27.07 73.91 24.05
N GLY A 460 -25.99 73.51 23.38
CA GLY A 460 -24.68 74.20 23.41
C GLY A 460 -23.73 73.78 24.54
N ASP A 461 -22.43 74.07 24.50
CA ASP A 461 -21.65 74.78 23.46
C ASP A 461 -20.24 74.15 23.29
N SER A 462 -19.51 74.58 22.26
CA SER A 462 -18.24 74.06 21.78
C SER A 462 -17.00 74.67 22.46
N THR A 463 -15.93 73.86 22.57
CA THR A 463 -14.49 74.23 22.57
C THR A 463 -14.05 75.53 23.28
N THR A 464 -13.13 75.49 24.26
CA THR A 464 -11.67 75.41 23.97
C THR A 464 -10.81 75.16 25.24
N THR A 465 -9.53 74.84 25.02
CA THR A 465 -8.46 74.56 26.02
C THR A 465 -7.65 75.85 26.36
N PRO A 466 -6.54 75.88 27.17
CA PRO A 466 -5.85 74.84 27.98
C PRO A 466 -5.41 75.29 29.43
N SER A 467 -4.61 74.46 30.13
CA SER A 467 -3.70 74.82 31.28
C SER A 467 -4.36 75.06 32.67
N SER A 468 -3.78 74.70 33.83
CA SER A 468 -2.69 73.76 34.21
C SER A 468 -2.73 73.42 35.72
N ASP A 469 -1.79 72.54 36.14
CA ASP A 469 -1.15 72.44 37.47
C ASP A 469 -1.79 71.72 38.69
N ASN A 470 -1.01 70.71 39.11
CA ASN A 470 -0.92 69.97 40.39
C ASN A 470 -1.61 68.59 40.38
N GLY A 471 -0.96 67.49 40.77
CA GLY A 471 0.15 67.28 41.70
C GLY A 471 -0.30 66.20 42.71
N ASN A 472 0.51 65.30 43.28
CA ASN A 472 1.97 65.18 43.36
C ASN A 472 2.35 63.71 43.68
N SER A 473 3.62 63.33 43.44
CA SER A 473 4.38 62.20 44.04
C SER A 473 3.91 60.74 43.86
N GLY A 474 4.80 59.77 43.55
CA GLY A 474 6.20 59.91 43.13
C GLY A 474 7.07 58.64 43.25
N SER A 475 8.24 58.66 42.57
CA SER A 475 9.41 57.73 42.68
C SER A 475 9.15 56.26 42.30
N SER A 476 9.75 55.64 41.28
CA SER A 476 11.18 55.49 40.89
C SER A 476 12.01 54.68 41.92
N THR A 477 12.97 53.81 41.55
CA THR A 477 13.73 53.68 40.28
C THR A 477 14.23 52.22 40.06
N ALA A 478 14.72 51.88 38.86
CA ALA A 478 15.51 50.64 38.58
C ALA A 478 16.99 50.78 39.06
N PRO A 479 17.86 49.73 39.12
CA PRO A 479 18.27 48.87 37.99
C PRO A 479 18.57 47.37 38.34
N ALA A 480 19.29 46.65 37.46
CA ALA A 480 19.72 45.24 37.57
C ALA A 480 21.23 45.11 37.97
N PRO A 481 21.95 43.99 37.72
CA PRO A 481 21.76 42.57 38.10
C PRO A 481 22.94 41.94 38.91
N SER A 482 22.76 40.74 39.48
CA SER A 482 23.83 39.83 39.99
C SER A 482 23.37 38.35 39.92
N THR A 483 24.13 37.23 39.87
CA THR A 483 25.57 36.83 39.93
C THR A 483 26.13 36.28 41.25
N GLY A 484 26.25 34.93 41.36
CA GLY A 484 26.96 34.16 42.40
C GLY A 484 26.11 33.05 43.05
N GLY A 485 26.61 31.89 43.50
CA GLY A 485 27.97 31.34 43.37
C GLY A 485 28.16 29.95 44.04
N SER A 486 29.23 29.24 43.62
CA SER A 486 30.07 28.23 44.31
C SER A 486 29.56 27.38 45.52
N GLY A 487 29.83 26.07 45.48
CA GLY A 487 29.84 25.19 46.67
C GLY A 487 30.32 23.75 46.35
N SER A 488 31.29 23.20 47.10
CA SER A 488 31.96 21.93 46.79
C SER A 488 32.29 21.08 48.02
N VAL A 489 32.04 19.75 47.95
CA VAL A 489 32.46 18.76 48.97
C VAL A 489 32.82 17.40 48.34
N GLN A 490 33.91 16.80 48.84
CA GLN A 490 34.36 15.39 48.72
C GLN A 490 34.67 14.92 50.19
N PRO A 491 34.98 13.65 50.56
CA PRO A 491 35.56 12.55 49.74
C PRO A 491 35.15 11.07 50.08
N SER A 492 35.80 10.11 49.42
CA SER A 492 36.11 8.73 49.89
C SER A 492 34.95 7.69 49.90
N SER A 493 35.16 6.35 49.99
CA SER A 493 36.38 5.54 50.20
C SER A 493 36.30 4.12 49.56
N GLY A 494 37.44 3.41 49.43
CA GLY A 494 37.56 1.94 49.27
C GLY A 494 37.32 1.30 47.87
N GLY A 495 37.93 0.18 47.48
CA GLY A 495 39.11 -0.52 48.04
C GLY A 495 39.17 -2.04 47.79
N ASN A 496 40.12 -2.55 46.99
CA ASN A 496 40.39 -3.98 46.66
C ASN A 496 39.20 -4.76 46.03
N GLY A 497 39.33 -5.97 45.46
CA GLY A 497 40.46 -6.85 45.09
C GLY A 497 39.86 -8.15 44.47
N GLY A 498 40.50 -8.99 43.66
CA GLY A 498 41.92 -9.07 43.29
C GLY A 498 42.49 -10.49 43.55
N SER A 499 42.19 -11.48 42.70
CA SER A 499 42.91 -12.77 42.69
C SER A 499 42.79 -13.53 41.36
N SER A 500 43.64 -14.52 41.16
CA SER A 500 43.81 -15.36 39.95
C SER A 500 43.97 -16.84 40.32
N ASN A 501 43.75 -17.77 39.37
CA ASN A 501 44.62 -18.96 39.18
C ASN A 501 44.18 -19.84 37.98
N GLY A 502 45.11 -20.70 37.56
CA GLY A 502 44.99 -21.94 36.77
C GLY A 502 46.23 -22.81 37.12
N PRO A 503 46.68 -23.80 36.31
CA PRO A 503 46.11 -24.44 35.11
C PRO A 503 46.17 -26.01 35.13
N GLY A 504 45.83 -26.68 34.02
CA GLY A 504 46.05 -28.14 33.74
C GLY A 504 44.89 -28.75 32.91
N THR A 505 45.00 -29.55 31.83
CA THR A 505 45.84 -30.72 31.40
C THR A 505 45.47 -32.02 32.16
N THR A 506 45.23 -33.22 31.58
CA THR A 506 45.61 -33.89 30.29
C THR A 506 44.61 -34.99 29.83
N GLY A 507 44.75 -35.55 28.61
CA GLY A 507 44.09 -36.79 28.11
C GLY A 507 42.82 -36.57 27.25
N GLY A 508 42.42 -37.43 26.30
CA GLY A 508 42.87 -38.77 25.85
C GLY A 508 41.92 -39.88 26.33
N SER A 509 41.40 -40.81 25.51
CA SER A 509 41.56 -41.09 24.07
C SER A 509 40.35 -41.84 23.46
N GLU A 510 40.36 -42.00 22.12
CA GLU A 510 39.82 -43.13 21.32
C GLU A 510 38.30 -43.41 21.11
N GLN A 511 38.06 -43.82 19.86
CA GLN A 511 36.91 -44.51 19.21
C GLN A 511 36.88 -46.03 19.61
N PRO A 512 36.03 -46.96 19.04
CA PRO A 512 35.17 -46.88 17.83
C PRO A 512 33.75 -47.53 17.95
N SER A 513 33.02 -47.54 16.81
CA SER A 513 32.06 -48.58 16.29
C SER A 513 30.94 -49.18 17.18
N GLY A 514 29.76 -49.53 16.66
CA GLY A 514 29.28 -49.52 15.27
C GLY A 514 27.93 -50.26 15.11
N ASN A 515 27.52 -50.49 13.85
CA ASN A 515 26.30 -51.18 13.36
C ASN A 515 25.42 -52.00 14.32
N ALA A 516 24.10 -51.80 14.22
CA ALA A 516 23.14 -52.87 13.88
C ALA A 516 21.84 -52.30 13.26
N GLN A 517 21.10 -53.15 12.55
CA GLN A 517 19.82 -52.87 11.88
C GLN A 517 18.85 -54.05 12.18
N GLN A 518 17.56 -53.90 11.84
CA GLN A 518 16.44 -54.86 12.05
C GLN A 518 15.82 -54.85 13.46
N GLY A 519 14.53 -55.18 13.63
CA GLY A 519 13.50 -55.39 12.60
C GLY A 519 12.45 -56.47 12.87
N SER A 520 11.60 -56.30 13.89
CA SER A 520 10.39 -57.10 14.18
C SER A 520 9.59 -56.43 15.32
N GLY A 521 8.30 -56.66 15.57
CA GLY A 521 7.30 -57.45 14.83
C GLY A 521 6.19 -57.97 15.78
N LEU A 522 4.94 -57.52 15.58
CA LEU A 522 3.65 -58.08 16.06
C LEU A 522 3.51 -58.68 17.49
N SER A 523 2.57 -58.17 18.30
CA SER A 523 1.42 -58.96 18.82
C SER A 523 0.35 -58.07 19.49
N ALA A 524 -0.83 -58.64 19.74
CA ALA A 524 -2.09 -57.96 20.11
C ALA A 524 -2.51 -58.14 21.60
N GLY A 525 -3.64 -57.53 21.99
CA GLY A 525 -4.57 -58.21 22.94
C GLY A 525 -5.40 -57.37 23.92
N ASN A 526 -6.52 -56.77 23.48
CA ASN A 526 -7.83 -56.53 24.18
C ASN A 526 -8.59 -55.36 23.51
N GLN A 527 -9.91 -55.32 23.22
CA GLN A 527 -11.16 -55.98 23.70
C GLN A 527 -11.59 -55.61 25.14
N THR A 528 -12.82 -55.22 25.47
CA THR A 528 -14.12 -55.04 24.75
C THR A 528 -15.04 -54.12 25.59
N SER A 529 -16.18 -53.56 25.17
CA SER A 529 -16.98 -53.64 23.92
C SER A 529 -17.26 -52.21 23.37
N GLY A 530 -18.43 -51.66 22.97
CA GLY A 530 -19.86 -52.04 22.90
C GLY A 530 -20.76 -50.87 23.38
N ASN A 531 -21.87 -50.47 22.73
CA ASN A 531 -22.51 -50.98 21.50
C ASN A 531 -23.26 -49.87 20.71
N SER A 532 -23.66 -50.19 19.48
CA SER A 532 -24.24 -49.36 18.41
C SER A 532 -25.60 -48.66 18.66
N GLY A 533 -25.86 -47.59 17.89
CA GLY A 533 -27.20 -47.12 17.51
C GLY A 533 -27.19 -46.43 16.13
N LYS A 534 -27.90 -46.99 15.14
CA LYS A 534 -28.02 -46.54 13.73
C LYS A 534 -29.53 -46.65 13.38
N VAL A 535 -30.19 -45.77 12.61
CA VAL A 535 -30.25 -45.64 11.12
C VAL A 535 -31.12 -44.41 10.75
N THR A 536 -31.00 -43.93 9.51
CA THR A 536 -31.70 -42.85 8.73
C THR A 536 -33.16 -43.15 8.30
N PRO A 537 -33.87 -42.30 7.50
CA PRO A 537 -34.01 -40.83 7.36
C PRO A 537 -35.51 -40.37 7.27
N SER A 538 -35.79 -39.07 6.95
CA SER A 538 -36.75 -38.56 5.92
C SER A 538 -37.57 -37.28 6.25
N ASP A 539 -37.76 -36.47 5.19
CA ASP A 539 -38.87 -35.59 4.76
C ASP A 539 -39.38 -34.35 5.54
N ILE A 540 -39.12 -33.17 4.92
CA ILE A 540 -40.04 -32.08 4.50
C ILE A 540 -41.23 -31.66 5.39
N THR A 541 -41.25 -30.36 5.80
CA THR A 541 -42.36 -29.40 5.49
C THR A 541 -42.01 -27.92 5.74
N ASP A 542 -42.69 -27.06 4.98
CA ASP A 542 -42.72 -25.58 4.94
C ASP A 542 -43.06 -24.80 6.23
N ALA A 543 -42.81 -23.48 6.14
CA ALA A 543 -43.66 -22.38 6.66
C ALA A 543 -43.78 -22.17 8.20
N THR A 544 -44.07 -20.98 8.75
CA THR A 544 -44.21 -19.59 8.25
C THR A 544 -44.10 -18.60 9.43
N ASN A 545 -43.75 -17.33 9.15
CA ASN A 545 -44.10 -16.10 9.91
C ASN A 545 -43.65 -15.99 11.40
N ASN A 546 -43.12 -14.85 11.88
CA ASN A 546 -43.76 -13.54 12.12
C ASN A 546 -44.93 -13.66 13.13
N THR A 547 -45.01 -12.91 14.25
CA THR A 547 -44.56 -11.53 14.53
C THR A 547 -44.15 -11.27 16.01
N ASP A 548 -43.75 -10.02 16.28
CA ASP A 548 -43.98 -9.22 17.51
C ASP A 548 -43.22 -9.47 18.83
N THR A 549 -42.39 -8.46 19.14
CA THR A 549 -42.39 -7.59 20.34
C THR A 549 -43.23 -7.96 21.58
N ALA A 550 -42.86 -7.56 22.80
CA ALA A 550 -41.60 -7.06 23.41
C ALA A 550 -41.91 -6.77 24.89
N GLU A 551 -40.93 -6.85 25.81
CA GLU A 551 -41.06 -6.09 27.06
C GLU A 551 -39.72 -5.66 27.69
N VAL A 552 -39.81 -4.64 28.55
CA VAL A 552 -38.73 -3.70 28.89
C VAL A 552 -37.99 -4.09 30.17
N SER A 553 -36.66 -3.91 30.17
CA SER A 553 -35.94 -3.49 31.38
C SER A 553 -34.77 -2.57 31.03
N LYS A 554 -34.54 -1.55 31.88
CA LYS A 554 -33.49 -0.53 31.71
C LYS A 554 -32.40 -0.74 32.76
N ASN A 555 -31.12 -0.55 32.39
CA ASN A 555 -30.28 0.55 32.91
C ASN A 555 -28.78 0.45 32.56
N LYS A 556 -28.17 1.64 32.42
CA LYS A 556 -26.75 2.00 32.64
C LYS A 556 -25.63 1.26 31.89
N GLU A 557 -25.09 1.95 30.89
CA GLU A 557 -23.73 2.55 30.93
C GLU A 557 -22.61 1.75 31.64
N PRO A 558 -21.61 1.23 30.90
CA PRO A 558 -20.46 0.52 31.47
C PRO A 558 -19.27 1.45 31.79
N GLU A 559 -18.61 1.22 32.92
CA GLU A 559 -17.32 1.84 33.26
C GLU A 559 -16.14 1.24 32.47
N LYS A 560 -15.04 1.99 32.40
CA LYS A 560 -13.77 1.55 31.79
C LYS A 560 -13.09 0.47 32.64
N THR A 561 -12.57 -0.57 31.99
CA THR A 561 -11.55 -1.46 32.58
C THR A 561 -10.29 -1.53 31.74
N VAL A 562 -9.15 -1.71 32.43
CA VAL A 562 -7.79 -1.45 31.93
C VAL A 562 -7.31 -2.54 30.97
N ALA A 563 -6.59 -2.14 29.92
CA ALA A 563 -5.92 -3.06 29.00
C ALA A 563 -4.69 -3.72 29.65
N GLU A 564 -4.64 -5.05 29.67
CA GLU A 564 -3.44 -5.82 30.04
C GLU A 564 -2.65 -6.24 28.79
N LYS A 565 -1.33 -6.06 28.84
CA LYS A 565 -0.44 -6.15 27.66
C LYS A 565 0.42 -7.41 27.72
N THR A 566 -0.10 -8.52 27.23
CA THR A 566 0.62 -9.81 27.20
C THR A 566 1.78 -9.77 26.20
N ALA A 567 3.02 -9.74 26.70
CA ALA A 567 4.21 -9.75 25.85
C ALA A 567 4.59 -11.18 25.46
N VAL A 568 4.45 -11.52 24.17
CA VAL A 568 4.97 -12.80 23.64
C VAL A 568 6.49 -12.72 23.53
N VAL A 569 7.18 -13.63 24.21
CA VAL A 569 8.66 -13.68 24.22
C VAL A 569 9.15 -14.46 23.01
N ALA A 570 9.83 -13.77 22.09
CA ALA A 570 10.50 -14.40 20.96
C ALA A 570 11.51 -15.47 21.44
N ARG A 571 11.25 -16.74 21.12
CA ARG A 571 12.28 -17.79 21.17
C ARG A 571 13.25 -17.53 20.03
N ALA A 572 14.40 -16.95 20.34
CA ALA A 572 15.43 -16.66 19.36
C ALA A 572 16.04 -17.96 18.80
N SER A 573 15.54 -18.39 17.65
CA SER A 573 16.17 -19.40 16.80
C SER A 573 17.49 -18.88 16.24
N GLU A 574 18.46 -19.78 16.09
CA GLU A 574 19.77 -19.51 15.49
C GLU A 574 19.93 -20.41 14.28
N PHE A 575 20.38 -19.85 13.15
CA PHE A 575 20.49 -20.54 11.87
C PHE A 575 21.76 -20.11 11.13
N THR A 576 22.26 -20.96 10.23
CA THR A 576 23.53 -20.74 9.52
C THR A 576 23.33 -20.77 8.01
N VAL A 577 23.76 -19.71 7.32
CA VAL A 577 23.68 -19.61 5.86
C VAL A 577 25.04 -19.16 5.33
N ASN A 578 25.59 -19.88 4.35
CA ASN A 578 26.90 -19.57 3.74
C ASN A 578 28.05 -19.40 4.74
N ASN A 579 28.07 -20.19 5.82
CA ASN A 579 28.99 -20.11 6.97
C ASN A 579 28.91 -18.81 7.80
N LEU A 580 27.77 -18.11 7.74
CA LEU A 580 27.43 -16.96 8.58
C LEU A 580 26.30 -17.39 9.54
N MET A 581 26.46 -17.16 10.83
CA MET A 581 25.43 -17.48 11.83
C MET A 581 24.56 -16.25 12.10
N PHE A 582 23.27 -16.46 12.20
CA PHE A 582 22.26 -15.43 12.44
C PHE A 582 21.35 -15.86 13.58
N LYS A 583 20.90 -14.88 14.37
CA LYS A 583 19.98 -15.07 15.48
C LYS A 583 18.71 -14.27 15.22
N VAL A 584 17.55 -14.94 15.18
CA VAL A 584 16.25 -14.29 14.96
C VAL A 584 15.95 -13.34 16.12
N THR A 585 15.59 -12.09 15.80
CA THR A 585 15.26 -11.03 16.75
C THR A 585 13.79 -10.60 16.67
N SER A 586 13.12 -10.88 15.55
CA SER A 586 11.66 -10.89 15.38
C SER A 586 11.33 -11.70 14.12
N ASP A 587 10.05 -11.94 13.87
CA ASP A 587 9.54 -12.80 12.78
C ASP A 587 10.05 -12.42 11.37
N SER A 588 10.53 -11.18 11.19
CA SER A 588 11.12 -10.63 9.96
C SER A 588 12.51 -10.01 10.14
N THR A 589 13.15 -10.13 11.31
CA THR A 589 14.50 -9.56 11.56
C THR A 589 15.44 -10.52 12.27
N ALA A 590 16.73 -10.41 11.94
CA ALA A 590 17.79 -11.13 12.63
C ALA A 590 19.01 -10.23 12.93
N GLU A 591 19.82 -10.66 13.89
CA GLU A 591 21.17 -10.14 14.08
C GLU A 591 22.23 -11.11 13.57
N PHE A 592 23.25 -10.56 12.90
CA PHE A 592 24.45 -11.29 12.53
C PHE A 592 25.20 -11.68 13.81
N GLU A 593 25.28 -12.98 14.07
CA GLU A 593 25.79 -13.54 15.33
C GLU A 593 27.31 -13.75 15.24
N SER A 594 27.78 -14.51 14.25
CA SER A 594 29.20 -14.78 14.00
C SER A 594 29.43 -15.43 12.62
N SER A 595 30.62 -15.99 12.35
CA SER A 595 30.89 -16.79 11.15
C SER A 595 31.55 -18.13 11.51
N THR A 596 30.94 -19.24 11.10
CA THR A 596 31.51 -20.58 11.24
C THR A 596 32.71 -20.75 10.30
N GLY A 597 33.64 -21.65 10.67
CA GLY A 597 34.90 -21.82 9.96
C GLY A 597 35.81 -20.59 10.10
N SER A 598 36.70 -20.60 11.11
CA SER A 598 37.62 -19.48 11.44
C SER A 598 38.76 -19.34 10.40
N SER A 599 38.41 -19.04 9.16
CA SER A 599 39.27 -19.04 7.96
C SER A 599 38.98 -17.89 6.98
N THR A 600 37.84 -17.21 7.11
CA THR A 600 37.39 -16.14 6.21
C THR A 600 38.28 -14.89 6.29
N LYS A 601 39.00 -14.59 5.20
CA LYS A 601 39.84 -13.37 5.06
C LYS A 601 39.01 -12.10 4.78
N THR A 602 37.79 -12.27 4.27
CA THR A 602 36.83 -11.20 3.97
C THR A 602 35.44 -11.70 4.36
N VAL A 603 34.61 -10.83 4.95
CA VAL A 603 33.18 -11.09 5.17
C VAL A 603 32.38 -9.91 4.60
N SER A 604 31.27 -10.22 3.94
CA SER A 604 30.22 -9.25 3.63
C SER A 604 28.98 -9.71 4.36
N VAL A 605 28.49 -8.92 5.31
CA VAL A 605 27.20 -9.19 5.96
C VAL A 605 26.10 -8.91 4.92
N PRO A 606 25.15 -9.83 4.70
CA PRO A 606 24.09 -9.61 3.72
C PRO A 606 23.00 -8.69 4.32
N SER A 607 22.21 -8.03 3.47
CA SER A 607 21.14 -7.12 3.90
C SER A 607 19.93 -7.88 4.46
N ASN A 608 19.65 -9.03 3.85
CA ASN A 608 18.62 -10.00 4.16
C ASN A 608 19.25 -11.41 4.15
N VAL A 609 18.56 -12.40 4.71
CA VAL A 609 18.93 -13.81 4.62
C VAL A 609 17.66 -14.66 4.76
N THR A 610 17.60 -15.78 4.04
CA THR A 610 16.52 -16.76 4.15
C THR A 610 17.01 -17.96 4.95
N ASP A 611 16.23 -18.49 5.89
CA ASP A 611 16.55 -19.76 6.56
C ASP A 611 16.26 -20.99 5.68
N GLU A 612 16.50 -22.19 6.22
CA GLU A 612 16.25 -23.47 5.53
C GLU A 612 14.76 -23.81 5.35
N ASN A 613 13.85 -23.03 5.95
CA ASN A 613 12.40 -23.20 5.87
C ASN A 613 11.73 -22.15 4.95
N GLY A 614 12.50 -21.24 4.36
CA GLY A 614 11.99 -20.15 3.50
C GLY A 614 11.70 -18.83 4.20
N ASN A 615 11.91 -18.72 5.52
CA ASN A 615 11.67 -17.50 6.28
C ASN A 615 12.73 -16.44 5.98
N SER A 616 12.33 -15.23 5.59
CA SER A 616 13.24 -14.15 5.19
C SER A 616 13.41 -13.09 6.28
N TYR A 617 14.66 -12.87 6.71
CA TYR A 617 15.03 -11.99 7.81
C TYR A 617 15.90 -10.82 7.34
N VAL A 618 15.50 -9.59 7.67
CA VAL A 618 16.34 -8.39 7.48
C VAL A 618 17.42 -8.35 8.55
N ILE A 619 18.69 -8.19 8.14
CA ILE A 619 19.81 -8.11 9.08
C ILE A 619 19.92 -6.70 9.64
N THR A 620 19.41 -6.51 10.86
CA THR A 620 19.31 -5.19 11.50
C THR A 620 20.46 -4.91 12.48
N ARG A 621 21.22 -5.92 12.90
CA ARG A 621 22.33 -5.75 13.88
C ARG A 621 23.53 -6.65 13.60
N ILE A 622 24.69 -6.25 14.15
CA ILE A 622 25.84 -7.13 14.41
C ILE A 622 25.91 -7.37 15.92
N SER A 623 26.01 -8.63 16.35
CA SER A 623 26.03 -9.04 17.75
C SER A 623 27.18 -8.43 18.57
N SER A 624 27.07 -8.52 19.90
CA SER A 624 28.11 -8.07 20.82
C SER A 624 29.28 -9.05 20.90
N GLY A 625 30.15 -9.00 19.89
CA GLY A 625 31.39 -9.77 19.84
C GLY A 625 31.57 -10.63 18.59
N ALA A 626 30.70 -10.50 17.57
CA ALA A 626 30.65 -11.33 16.37
C ALA A 626 31.98 -11.74 15.71
N PHE A 627 32.99 -10.88 15.74
CA PHE A 627 34.33 -11.13 15.18
C PHE A 627 35.45 -10.93 16.21
N LYS A 628 35.13 -10.91 17.51
CA LYS A 628 36.06 -10.65 18.62
C LYS A 628 37.29 -11.55 18.54
N ASN A 629 38.47 -10.93 18.54
CA ASN A 629 39.78 -11.56 18.37
C ASN A 629 39.99 -12.33 17.04
N ASN A 630 39.15 -12.17 16.00
CA ASN A 630 39.39 -12.82 14.71
C ASN A 630 40.67 -12.28 14.04
N ARG A 631 41.73 -13.08 14.09
CA ARG A 631 43.07 -12.72 13.58
C ARG A 631 43.27 -13.03 12.09
N LYS A 632 42.31 -13.66 11.40
CA LYS A 632 42.40 -13.94 9.95
C LYS A 632 41.61 -12.94 9.10
N LEU A 633 40.56 -12.33 9.65
CA LEU A 633 39.72 -11.33 9.00
C LEU A 633 40.51 -10.08 8.59
N THR A 634 40.45 -9.71 7.31
CA THR A 634 41.19 -8.58 6.72
C THR A 634 40.30 -7.48 6.13
N LYS A 635 39.07 -7.82 5.72
CA LYS A 635 38.07 -6.88 5.16
C LYS A 635 36.66 -7.23 5.64
N VAL A 636 35.87 -6.21 5.96
CA VAL A 636 34.43 -6.34 6.29
C VAL A 636 33.61 -5.35 5.47
N THR A 637 32.43 -5.77 5.01
CA THR A 637 31.36 -4.90 4.51
C THR A 637 30.12 -5.09 5.38
N ILE A 638 29.49 -3.98 5.79
CA ILE A 638 28.24 -3.92 6.56
C ILE A 638 27.19 -3.17 5.73
N PRO A 639 25.97 -3.71 5.53
CA PRO A 639 24.89 -3.11 4.75
C PRO A 639 24.14 -2.02 5.53
N SER A 640 23.38 -1.19 4.83
CA SER A 640 22.61 -0.08 5.42
C SER A 640 21.34 -0.50 6.17
N THR A 641 20.98 -1.79 6.14
CA THR A 641 19.94 -2.38 7.01
C THR A 641 20.42 -2.48 8.46
N VAL A 642 21.73 -2.55 8.70
CA VAL A 642 22.29 -2.69 10.05
C VAL A 642 22.22 -1.36 10.80
N LYS A 643 21.26 -1.28 11.72
CA LYS A 643 21.03 -0.16 12.62
C LYS A 643 21.87 -0.20 13.89
N GLN A 644 22.39 -1.36 14.32
CA GLN A 644 23.25 -1.46 15.51
C GLN A 644 24.50 -2.33 15.30
N ILE A 645 25.66 -1.84 15.75
CA ILE A 645 26.91 -2.61 15.86
C ILE A 645 27.25 -2.80 17.34
N GLY A 646 27.15 -4.05 17.81
CA GLY A 646 27.24 -4.46 19.21
C GLY A 646 28.58 -4.24 19.90
N ALA A 647 28.58 -4.43 21.22
CA ALA A 647 29.71 -4.14 22.08
C ALA A 647 30.91 -5.04 21.75
N GLY A 648 32.03 -4.43 21.37
CA GLY A 648 33.24 -5.15 21.01
C GLY A 648 33.15 -6.04 19.76
N ALA A 649 32.18 -5.84 18.87
CA ALA A 649 31.95 -6.67 17.67
C ALA A 649 33.22 -7.01 16.85
N PHE A 650 34.13 -6.05 16.67
CA PHE A 650 35.42 -6.22 15.98
C PHE A 650 36.63 -5.99 16.91
N TYR A 651 36.46 -6.21 18.22
CA TYR A 651 37.51 -6.00 19.21
C TYR A 651 38.68 -6.97 18.97
N GLY A 652 39.88 -6.45 18.78
CA GLY A 652 41.09 -7.28 18.68
C GLY A 652 41.30 -7.97 17.32
N CYS A 653 40.59 -7.56 16.25
CA CYS A 653 40.85 -8.06 14.90
C CYS A 653 42.18 -7.50 14.36
N THR A 654 43.30 -8.06 14.77
CA THR A 654 44.65 -7.50 14.56
C THR A 654 45.10 -7.43 13.10
N ASN A 655 44.44 -8.15 12.19
CA ASN A 655 44.70 -8.13 10.76
C ASN A 655 43.65 -7.38 9.91
N LEU A 656 42.56 -6.89 10.52
CA LEU A 656 41.48 -6.19 9.83
C LEU A 656 41.99 -4.85 9.28
N LYS A 657 42.16 -4.78 7.95
CA LYS A 657 42.67 -3.62 7.20
C LYS A 657 41.56 -2.61 6.90
N THR A 658 40.38 -3.09 6.47
CA THR A 658 39.29 -2.24 5.98
C THR A 658 37.94 -2.70 6.52
N VAL A 659 37.18 -1.78 7.10
CA VAL A 659 35.73 -1.94 7.32
C VAL A 659 35.01 -0.96 6.41
N THR A 660 33.97 -1.42 5.71
CA THR A 660 33.06 -0.52 4.97
C THR A 660 31.71 -0.59 5.65
N ILE A 661 31.20 0.55 6.09
CA ILE A 661 29.88 0.70 6.72
C ILE A 661 29.03 1.51 5.75
N ASN A 662 28.05 0.86 5.13
CA ASN A 662 26.97 1.54 4.42
C ASN A 662 25.95 1.97 5.48
N VAL A 663 25.44 3.19 5.41
CA VAL A 663 24.45 3.74 6.35
C VAL A 663 23.34 4.41 5.54
N SER A 664 22.09 4.35 6.02
CA SER A 664 20.97 5.09 5.45
C SER A 664 21.21 6.61 5.43
N ALA A 665 20.46 7.34 4.60
CA ALA A 665 20.71 8.76 4.33
C ALA A 665 20.56 9.67 5.56
N ASP A 666 19.71 9.26 6.51
CA ASP A 666 19.49 9.79 7.86
C ASP A 666 20.71 9.71 8.80
N GLY A 667 21.65 8.79 8.52
CA GLY A 667 22.77 8.45 9.39
C GLY A 667 22.39 7.65 10.63
N ASP A 668 21.26 6.96 10.60
CA ASP A 668 20.77 6.13 11.70
C ASP A 668 21.59 4.83 11.83
N ILE A 669 22.61 4.90 12.70
CA ILE A 669 23.39 3.74 13.14
C ILE A 669 23.93 3.94 14.56
N LYS A 670 23.60 3.00 15.45
CA LYS A 670 24.11 2.89 16.82
C LYS A 670 25.38 2.05 16.85
N ILE A 671 26.41 2.51 17.56
CA ILE A 671 27.70 1.81 17.66
C ILE A 671 28.12 1.75 19.13
N ASP A 672 28.28 0.54 19.65
CA ASP A 672 28.43 0.30 21.08
C ASP A 672 29.89 0.31 21.58
N LYS A 673 30.05 0.15 22.90
CA LYS A 673 31.32 0.32 23.61
C LYS A 673 32.40 -0.59 23.01
N ASN A 674 33.55 0.00 22.68
CA ASN A 674 34.74 -0.68 22.18
C ASN A 674 34.60 -1.46 20.85
N ALA A 675 33.52 -1.28 20.07
CA ALA A 675 33.21 -2.05 18.86
C ALA A 675 34.38 -2.21 17.86
N PHE A 676 35.28 -1.22 17.76
CA PHE A 676 36.41 -1.19 16.84
C PHE A 676 37.78 -0.96 17.51
N LYS A 677 37.97 -1.41 18.77
CA LYS A 677 39.26 -1.28 19.47
C LYS A 677 40.24 -2.42 19.15
N LYS A 678 41.54 -2.14 19.29
CA LYS A 678 42.66 -3.08 19.04
C LYS A 678 42.74 -3.66 17.61
N LEU A 679 42.15 -2.98 16.61
CA LEU A 679 42.32 -3.30 15.18
C LEU A 679 43.78 -3.20 14.71
N LYS A 680 44.07 -3.61 13.46
CA LYS A 680 45.38 -3.41 12.83
C LYS A 680 45.82 -1.94 12.85
N LYS A 681 47.10 -1.67 13.12
CA LYS A 681 47.69 -0.32 12.92
C LYS A 681 47.65 0.02 11.43
N GLY A 682 47.09 1.18 11.08
CA GLY A 682 46.83 1.57 9.69
C GLY A 682 45.48 1.10 9.14
N SER A 683 44.56 0.63 9.99
CA SER A 683 43.21 0.22 9.56
C SER A 683 42.34 1.42 9.17
N VAL A 684 41.41 1.21 8.23
CA VAL A 684 40.51 2.26 7.72
C VAL A 684 39.05 1.79 7.82
N ILE A 685 38.22 2.60 8.46
CA ILE A 685 36.75 2.47 8.43
C ILE A 685 36.22 3.48 7.40
N LYS A 686 35.51 2.99 6.38
CA LYS A 686 34.89 3.80 5.31
C LYS A 686 33.40 3.93 5.56
N VAL A 687 32.88 5.15 5.60
CA VAL A 687 31.44 5.45 5.76
C VAL A 687 30.84 5.82 4.40
N LYS A 688 29.81 5.09 3.98
CA LYS A 688 29.05 5.29 2.72
C LYS A 688 27.57 5.55 2.99
N GLY A 689 26.85 5.98 1.96
CA GLY A 689 25.39 6.18 1.96
C GLY A 689 24.93 7.56 2.45
N CYS A 690 25.52 8.10 3.52
CA CYS A 690 25.21 9.44 4.02
C CYS A 690 26.22 10.53 3.58
N LYS A 691 25.76 11.79 3.53
CA LYS A 691 26.52 12.99 3.10
C LYS A 691 26.47 14.12 4.16
N GLY A 692 27.13 15.25 3.90
CA GLY A 692 26.91 16.52 4.62
C GLY A 692 27.06 16.48 6.15
N LYS A 693 26.14 17.16 6.86
CA LYS A 693 26.07 17.21 8.34
C LYS A 693 25.90 15.80 8.94
N VAL A 694 25.12 14.94 8.28
CA VAL A 694 24.84 13.57 8.71
C VAL A 694 26.11 12.71 8.76
N LYS A 695 26.90 12.67 7.68
CA LYS A 695 28.16 11.91 7.67
C LYS A 695 29.13 12.39 8.76
N LYS A 696 29.17 13.70 9.07
CA LYS A 696 29.96 14.24 10.20
C LYS A 696 29.48 13.71 11.57
N LYS A 697 28.17 13.48 11.78
CA LYS A 697 27.60 12.85 12.98
C LYS A 697 28.05 11.39 13.12
N VAL A 698 27.91 10.59 12.05
CA VAL A 698 28.29 9.16 12.02
C VAL A 698 29.79 8.97 12.23
N VAL A 699 30.64 9.75 11.55
CA VAL A 699 32.10 9.69 11.71
C VAL A 699 32.50 10.00 13.17
N LYS A 700 31.92 11.04 13.79
CA LYS A 700 32.15 11.36 15.21
C LYS A 700 31.69 10.23 16.16
N ALA A 701 30.67 9.45 15.80
CA ALA A 701 30.25 8.29 16.60
C ALA A 701 31.27 7.14 16.51
N ILE A 702 31.72 6.78 15.29
CA ILE A 702 32.76 5.76 15.07
C ILE A 702 34.06 6.14 15.78
N GLU A 703 34.46 7.41 15.70
CA GLU A 703 35.68 7.92 16.33
C GLU A 703 35.74 7.74 17.86
N LYS A 704 34.58 7.65 18.54
CA LYS A 704 34.50 7.36 19.98
C LYS A 704 34.69 5.87 20.31
N ARG A 705 34.72 4.97 19.31
CA ARG A 705 34.74 3.50 19.48
C ARG A 705 35.98 2.81 18.92
N ILE A 706 36.87 3.55 18.24
CA ILE A 706 38.16 3.07 17.71
C ILE A 706 39.34 3.35 18.68
N ASP A 707 40.55 2.92 18.28
CA ASP A 707 41.81 3.52 18.73
C ASP A 707 42.32 4.49 17.65
N LYS A 708 42.28 5.81 17.93
CA LYS A 708 42.68 6.87 17.00
C LYS A 708 44.17 6.83 16.62
N LYS A 709 45.04 6.19 17.41
CA LYS A 709 46.48 6.00 17.07
C LYS A 709 46.70 4.83 16.09
N ARG A 710 45.66 4.02 15.83
CA ARG A 710 45.73 2.80 15.00
C ARG A 710 44.79 2.79 13.81
N THR A 711 43.63 3.45 13.92
CA THR A 711 42.54 3.37 12.95
C THR A 711 42.14 4.77 12.48
N LYS A 712 41.88 4.94 11.18
CA LYS A 712 41.34 6.17 10.58
C LYS A 712 39.90 5.94 10.09
N VAL A 713 39.05 6.97 10.13
CA VAL A 713 37.71 6.96 9.53
C VAL A 713 37.75 7.83 8.26
N LYS A 714 36.99 7.45 7.21
CA LYS A 714 36.90 8.16 5.92
C LYS A 714 35.48 8.17 5.37
#